data_AF-A0A968TUL2-F1
#
_entry.id   AF-A0A968TUL2-F1
#
_cell.length_a   1.000
_cell.length_b   1.000
_cell.length_c   1.000
_cell.angle_alpha   90.00
_cell.angle_beta   90.00
_cell.angle_gamma   90.00
#
_symmetry.space_group_name_H-M   'P 1'
#
loop_
_entity.id
_entity.type
_entity.pdbx_description
1 polymer ?
#
loop_
_entity_poly.entity_id
_entity_poly.type
_entity_poly.pdbx_seq_one_letter_code
_entity_poly.pdbx_strand_id
1 'polypeptide(L)'
;MRKRPPSVPTATSPRLPRRPPTEYQGEIQLVVNPNNANQLVAAANTWDTIGGTCQGGIQAVFYSNDGGATWGYTCPPLSSAYSLGSCSGTVFGSDPALAWDDAGNVFLNHMMICYVSSSNVQYAMVVARSTNGGATWAARGVIKNSWGSTTLEDKNFYTIDNHPTSPFYGRHYTCWDRSNNEKSAYSTNGGQTWTEVDLPSAGGLDLGCDLAVEDNGTVHVVFDTLTCGISTCSNERMFYTRSTNGGVSWSTPVLVRDFNLVGFSSNSCPDAQNNRCIGPFGTIDVDNTGGTCDGTLYATFSDFTSGNGNNSDVWVARSTNGGTSWSAPVLVNDDGISGRAQFHPFLVVDPTNGHVVVAWHDARNDTGNDAVEFFATRSTNCGVSFEANVQVSQPSTEFNNSGISYSNVNTADNPNYNPNQYGEYLGLDALGGKAYVAWSDTRHFFPGSSTEPQQENLGFAVVTFDSGGGGPVCGNNVIETGETCDGSDLGGETCISQGFSSGTLACNGTCSGFDTSGCSTGGTPVTVTFTSVGAEDGWVRESSETSGSGGTVTATNTGTAAIRVGDDNRDRQYKSLASFDTSSIPDGATIQSVTVRFRRGTTSGTNPFSTHGSCGVDVSNGGFGGSTTFASADFQAAATAAGVCNLSNAAANGDWSECSFNAAGLAAVSKTGSTQVRIAFSLDDNDDRGTDYIGYYSGENATAGNHPQLVVTYLP
;
A
#
# COMPACT_ATOMS: atom_id res chain seq x y z
N MET A 1 5.63 -1.78 -40.36
CA MET A 1 6.63 -1.28 -39.39
C MET A 1 6.36 -1.97 -38.06
N ARG A 2 7.15 -2.98 -37.70
CA ARG A 2 6.97 -3.74 -36.44
C ARG A 2 7.62 -2.96 -35.30
N LYS A 3 6.83 -2.62 -34.27
CA LYS A 3 7.29 -1.97 -33.04
C LYS A 3 8.27 -2.91 -32.31
N ARG A 4 9.40 -2.33 -31.85
CA ARG A 4 10.38 -2.99 -30.97
C ARG A 4 9.71 -3.34 -29.63
N PRO A 5 10.09 -4.46 -28.98
CA PRO A 5 9.70 -4.74 -27.59
C PRO A 5 10.36 -3.74 -26.62
N PRO A 6 9.81 -3.58 -25.40
CA PRO A 6 10.41 -2.78 -24.33
C PRO A 6 11.81 -3.30 -23.97
N SER A 7 12.74 -2.38 -23.72
CA SER A 7 14.11 -2.70 -23.31
C SER A 7 14.14 -3.13 -21.85
N VAL A 8 14.58 -4.36 -21.61
CA VAL A 8 14.98 -4.89 -20.30
C VAL A 8 16.17 -4.08 -19.77
N PRO A 9 16.21 -3.65 -18.49
CA PRO A 9 17.37 -3.00 -17.90
C PRO A 9 18.59 -3.92 -17.97
N THR A 10 19.69 -3.40 -18.49
CA THR A 10 20.93 -4.15 -18.71
C THR A 10 21.98 -3.73 -17.69
N ALA A 11 22.50 -4.70 -16.95
CA ALA A 11 23.69 -4.53 -16.11
C ALA A 11 24.96 -4.45 -16.97
N THR A 12 26.00 -3.75 -16.50
CA THR A 12 27.22 -3.45 -17.27
C THR A 12 28.51 -3.91 -16.56
N SER A 13 29.34 -4.70 -17.27
CA SER A 13 30.56 -5.42 -16.82
C SER A 13 31.89 -4.74 -17.22
N PRO A 14 33.05 -4.90 -16.50
CA PRO A 14 33.98 -6.04 -16.72
C PRO A 14 34.88 -6.56 -15.54
N ARG A 15 34.98 -7.91 -15.45
CA ARG A 15 36.08 -8.84 -15.02
C ARG A 15 36.93 -8.61 -13.73
N LEU A 16 36.85 -9.61 -12.82
CA LEU A 16 37.77 -9.90 -11.69
C LEU A 16 39.15 -10.48 -12.09
N PRO A 17 40.22 -10.30 -11.26
CA PRO A 17 41.44 -11.11 -11.30
C PRO A 17 41.27 -12.50 -10.67
N ARG A 18 42.26 -13.37 -10.94
CA ARG A 18 42.34 -14.83 -10.70
C ARG A 18 41.85 -15.34 -9.33
N ARG A 19 40.72 -16.07 -9.37
CA ARG A 19 40.08 -16.95 -8.36
C ARG A 19 39.54 -16.27 -7.08
N PRO A 20 38.20 -16.20 -6.91
CA PRO A 20 37.59 -15.83 -5.63
C PRO A 20 37.89 -16.89 -4.53
N PRO A 21 37.69 -16.54 -3.25
CA PRO A 21 37.77 -17.48 -2.13
C PRO A 21 36.91 -18.73 -2.42
N THR A 22 37.37 -19.91 -2.04
CA THR A 22 36.68 -21.19 -2.32
C THR A 22 36.01 -21.80 -1.09
N GLU A 23 35.92 -21.04 -0.01
CA GLU A 23 35.50 -21.50 1.32
C GLU A 23 34.14 -20.90 1.68
N TYR A 24 33.47 -21.52 2.66
CA TYR A 24 32.21 -21.01 3.21
C TYR A 24 32.27 -19.51 3.50
N GLN A 25 31.24 -18.81 3.03
CA GLN A 25 30.95 -17.41 3.33
C GLN A 25 29.50 -17.32 3.80
N GLY A 26 29.31 -17.08 5.09
CA GLY A 26 27.99 -16.81 5.66
C GLY A 26 28.04 -15.86 6.83
N GLU A 27 26.88 -15.54 7.40
CA GLU A 27 26.75 -14.54 8.47
C GLU A 27 27.40 -13.21 8.04
N ILE A 28 26.74 -12.60 7.04
CA ILE A 28 27.31 -11.51 6.26
C ILE A 28 26.82 -10.17 6.78
N GLN A 29 27.71 -9.19 6.79
CA GLN A 29 27.37 -7.78 6.92
C GLN A 29 27.87 -7.02 5.70
N LEU A 30 27.11 -6.02 5.26
CA LEU A 30 27.47 -5.13 4.15
C LEU A 30 27.09 -3.71 4.52
N VAL A 31 27.97 -2.76 4.18
CA VAL A 31 27.70 -1.32 4.33
C VAL A 31 28.17 -0.54 3.10
N VAL A 32 27.37 0.45 2.69
CA VAL A 32 27.71 1.45 1.67
C VAL A 32 28.25 2.72 2.34
N ASN A 33 29.29 3.32 1.77
CA ASN A 33 29.80 4.58 2.30
C ASN A 33 28.76 5.70 2.06
N PRO A 34 28.24 6.35 3.12
CA PRO A 34 27.21 7.38 2.99
C PRO A 34 27.69 8.61 2.18
N ASN A 35 29.00 8.84 2.11
CA ASN A 35 29.61 9.94 1.36
C ASN A 35 30.02 9.55 -0.07
N ASN A 36 30.01 8.27 -0.41
CA ASN A 36 30.47 7.78 -1.72
C ASN A 36 29.88 6.40 -2.03
N ALA A 37 28.74 6.37 -2.70
CA ALA A 37 28.03 5.13 -3.07
C ALA A 37 28.83 4.14 -3.95
N ASN A 38 30.02 4.52 -4.44
CA ASN A 38 30.92 3.58 -5.12
C ASN A 38 31.74 2.73 -4.14
N GLN A 39 31.84 3.13 -2.87
CA GLN A 39 32.59 2.40 -1.85
C GLN A 39 31.65 1.49 -1.06
N LEU A 40 31.84 0.19 -1.20
CA LEU A 40 31.12 -0.84 -0.48
C LEU A 40 32.11 -1.70 0.28
N VAL A 41 31.73 -2.14 1.48
CA VAL A 41 32.48 -3.13 2.25
C VAL A 41 31.52 -4.20 2.73
N ALA A 42 31.90 -5.45 2.54
CA ALA A 42 31.19 -6.60 3.08
C ALA A 42 32.16 -7.48 3.85
N ALA A 43 31.69 -8.18 4.87
CA ALA A 43 32.48 -9.12 5.65
C ALA A 43 31.66 -10.38 5.94
N ALA A 44 32.33 -11.52 6.00
CA ALA A 44 31.69 -12.82 6.17
C ALA A 44 32.55 -13.75 7.04
N ASN A 45 31.89 -14.69 7.71
CA ASN A 45 32.56 -15.80 8.38
C ASN A 45 33.16 -16.76 7.36
N THR A 46 34.42 -17.17 7.59
CA THR A 46 35.18 -18.07 6.71
C THR A 46 36.03 -19.03 7.52
N TRP A 47 36.03 -20.33 7.19
CA TRP A 47 36.67 -21.38 8.01
C TRP A 47 38.04 -21.88 7.55
N ASP A 48 38.63 -21.31 6.49
CA ASP A 48 39.98 -21.67 6.06
C ASP A 48 40.76 -20.47 5.47
N THR A 49 41.84 -20.79 4.76
CA THR A 49 42.91 -19.90 4.34
C THR A 49 42.63 -19.35 2.95
N ILE A 50 41.79 -18.31 2.87
CA ILE A 50 41.39 -17.68 1.61
C ILE A 50 42.60 -17.40 0.70
N GLY A 51 42.73 -18.20 -0.37
CA GLY A 51 43.77 -18.03 -1.39
C GLY A 51 45.20 -17.97 -0.86
N GLY A 52 45.47 -18.47 0.35
CA GLY A 52 46.75 -18.33 1.04
C GLY A 52 47.07 -16.94 1.60
N THR A 53 46.12 -15.99 1.57
CA THR A 53 46.31 -14.58 1.96
C THR A 53 45.79 -14.30 3.38
N CYS A 54 44.57 -14.74 3.71
CA CYS A 54 44.03 -14.65 5.08
C CYS A 54 44.39 -15.91 5.85
N GLN A 55 45.57 -15.92 6.47
CA GLN A 55 46.04 -17.10 7.20
C GLN A 55 45.26 -17.32 8.49
N GLY A 56 44.74 -18.54 8.70
CA GLY A 56 44.18 -18.98 9.98
C GLY A 56 42.66 -18.83 10.13
N GLY A 57 41.88 -18.67 9.07
CA GLY A 57 40.41 -18.53 9.20
C GLY A 57 39.99 -17.16 9.77
N ILE A 58 40.82 -16.14 9.59
CA ILE A 58 40.38 -14.78 9.85
C ILE A 58 39.36 -14.43 8.76
N GLN A 59 38.21 -13.89 9.17
CA GLN A 59 37.13 -13.44 8.28
C GLN A 59 37.62 -12.78 6.99
N ALA A 60 36.88 -13.03 5.91
CA ALA A 60 37.04 -12.28 4.67
C ALA A 60 36.44 -10.89 4.82
N VAL A 61 37.16 -9.86 4.38
CA VAL A 61 36.60 -8.53 4.18
C VAL A 61 36.71 -8.14 2.72
N PHE A 62 35.57 -8.10 2.05
CA PHE A 62 35.41 -7.72 0.66
C PHE A 62 35.22 -6.21 0.55
N TYR A 63 35.77 -5.63 -0.51
CA TYR A 63 35.60 -4.20 -0.76
C TYR A 63 35.46 -3.91 -2.26
N SER A 64 34.67 -2.89 -2.57
CA SER A 64 34.48 -2.34 -3.91
C SER A 64 34.70 -0.83 -3.90
N ASN A 65 35.21 -0.30 -5.02
CA ASN A 65 35.36 1.14 -5.25
C ASN A 65 34.61 1.61 -6.52
N ASP A 66 33.73 0.77 -7.05
CA ASP A 66 32.95 1.02 -8.28
C ASP A 66 31.48 0.62 -8.13
N GLY A 67 30.95 0.68 -6.91
CA GLY A 67 29.53 0.42 -6.63
C GLY A 67 29.16 -1.06 -6.71
N GLY A 68 30.13 -1.94 -6.49
CA GLY A 68 29.95 -3.39 -6.47
C GLY A 68 30.12 -4.07 -7.83
N ALA A 69 30.58 -3.35 -8.86
CA ALA A 69 30.87 -3.93 -10.17
C ALA A 69 32.12 -4.83 -10.14
N THR A 70 33.13 -4.45 -9.35
CA THR A 70 34.28 -5.29 -9.04
C THR A 70 34.56 -5.32 -7.55
N TRP A 71 35.10 -6.45 -7.09
CA TRP A 71 35.40 -6.71 -5.68
C TRP A 71 36.85 -7.18 -5.51
N GLY A 72 37.53 -6.59 -4.54
CA GLY A 72 38.73 -7.14 -3.92
C GLY A 72 38.39 -7.76 -2.56
N TYR A 73 39.33 -8.48 -1.97
CA TYR A 73 39.22 -8.96 -0.59
C TYR A 73 40.53 -8.74 0.17
N THR A 74 40.39 -8.55 1.48
CA THR A 74 41.46 -8.36 2.46
C THR A 74 41.12 -9.14 3.73
N CYS A 75 42.00 -9.05 4.72
CA CYS A 75 41.83 -9.68 6.02
C CYS A 75 41.91 -8.60 7.10
N PRO A 76 41.13 -8.71 8.19
CA PRO A 76 41.29 -7.84 9.33
C PRO A 76 42.58 -8.19 10.10
N PRO A 77 42.99 -7.34 11.06
CA PRO A 77 44.20 -7.55 11.84
C PRO A 77 44.15 -8.85 12.65
N LEU A 78 45.30 -9.54 12.75
CA LEU A 78 45.49 -10.70 13.61
C LEU A 78 45.26 -10.36 15.09
N SER A 79 44.94 -11.37 15.91
CA SER A 79 44.80 -11.25 17.38
C SER A 79 46.02 -10.60 18.06
N SER A 80 47.22 -10.81 17.52
CA SER A 80 48.47 -10.22 18.01
C SER A 80 48.49 -8.69 17.94
N ALA A 81 47.74 -8.09 17.00
CA ALA A 81 47.63 -6.64 16.88
C ALA A 81 46.83 -6.00 18.03
N TYR A 82 46.00 -6.80 18.72
CA TYR A 82 45.12 -6.35 19.80
C TYR A 82 45.67 -6.63 21.21
N SER A 83 46.85 -7.25 21.32
CA SER A 83 47.47 -7.61 22.61
C SER A 83 46.56 -8.44 23.53
N LEU A 84 45.76 -9.35 22.97
CA LEU A 84 44.78 -10.16 23.73
C LEU A 84 45.40 -11.20 24.65
N GLY A 85 46.64 -11.61 24.35
CA GLY A 85 47.34 -12.69 25.02
C GLY A 85 47.92 -13.67 24.01
N SER A 86 48.38 -14.83 24.47
CA SER A 86 48.85 -15.92 23.61
C SER A 86 47.76 -16.97 23.45
N CYS A 87 47.56 -17.47 22.22
CA CYS A 87 46.75 -18.64 21.93
C CYS A 87 47.65 -19.86 21.72
N SER A 88 47.36 -20.99 22.36
CA SER A 88 48.04 -22.27 22.11
C SER A 88 47.35 -23.12 21.04
N GLY A 89 46.19 -22.70 20.55
CA GLY A 89 45.39 -23.38 19.54
C GLY A 89 45.24 -22.56 18.25
N THR A 90 44.14 -22.78 17.54
CA THR A 90 43.83 -22.08 16.28
C THR A 90 43.10 -20.77 16.58
N VAL A 91 43.53 -19.68 15.97
CA VAL A 91 42.88 -18.37 16.08
C VAL A 91 42.12 -18.05 14.80
N PHE A 92 40.84 -17.73 14.88
CA PHE A 92 40.00 -17.33 13.75
C PHE A 92 39.03 -16.20 14.14
N GLY A 93 38.38 -15.57 13.15
CA GLY A 93 37.42 -14.49 13.36
C GLY A 93 35.97 -14.95 13.10
N SER A 94 35.01 -14.34 13.79
CA SER A 94 33.57 -14.58 13.60
C SER A 94 32.74 -13.31 13.78
N ASP A 95 31.52 -13.33 13.28
CA ASP A 95 30.43 -12.38 13.45
C ASP A 95 30.81 -10.93 13.10
N PRO A 96 30.98 -10.63 11.81
CA PRO A 96 31.39 -9.30 11.41
C PRO A 96 30.20 -8.35 11.60
N ALA A 97 30.45 -7.14 12.08
CA ALA A 97 29.54 -6.00 12.00
C ALA A 97 30.29 -4.75 11.55
N LEU A 98 29.70 -4.00 10.63
CA LEU A 98 30.36 -2.90 9.93
C LEU A 98 29.60 -1.60 10.16
N ALA A 99 30.33 -0.48 10.26
CA ALA A 99 29.72 0.85 10.17
C ALA A 99 30.72 1.86 9.61
N TRP A 100 30.21 2.84 8.87
CA TRP A 100 30.98 4.00 8.44
C TRP A 100 30.86 5.13 9.44
N ASP A 101 31.96 5.86 9.68
CA ASP A 101 31.87 7.21 10.20
C ASP A 101 31.65 8.21 9.06
N ASP A 102 31.15 9.39 9.40
CA ASP A 102 30.96 10.51 8.47
C ASP A 102 32.25 11.07 7.85
N ALA A 103 33.42 10.71 8.38
CA ALA A 103 34.73 11.04 7.84
C ALA A 103 35.17 10.05 6.74
N GLY A 104 34.34 9.06 6.39
CA GLY A 104 34.62 8.09 5.34
C GLY A 104 35.60 7.00 5.78
N ASN A 105 35.62 6.67 7.07
CA ASN A 105 36.31 5.48 7.59
C ASN A 105 35.29 4.40 7.86
N VAL A 106 35.65 3.16 7.55
CA VAL A 106 34.84 1.99 7.84
C VAL A 106 35.46 1.24 9.02
N PHE A 107 34.61 0.83 9.95
CA PHE A 107 34.97 0.07 11.13
C PHE A 107 34.39 -1.33 11.04
N LEU A 108 35.14 -2.30 11.54
CA LEU A 108 34.72 -3.68 11.65
C LEU A 108 34.78 -4.08 13.11
N ASN A 109 33.63 -4.27 13.74
CA ASN A 109 33.50 -5.04 14.95
C ASN A 109 33.50 -6.52 14.58
N HIS A 110 34.32 -7.33 15.22
CA HIS A 110 34.24 -8.77 15.03
C HIS A 110 34.76 -9.52 16.25
N MET A 111 34.40 -10.80 16.31
CA MET A 111 34.93 -11.74 17.27
C MET A 111 36.33 -12.19 16.89
N MET A 112 37.12 -12.48 17.90
CA MET A 112 38.37 -13.21 17.80
C MET A 112 38.29 -14.43 18.70
N ILE A 113 38.41 -15.61 18.11
CA ILE A 113 38.25 -16.88 18.80
C ILE A 113 39.59 -17.60 18.81
N CYS A 114 40.01 -18.08 19.98
CA CYS A 114 41.12 -19.02 20.11
C CYS A 114 40.58 -20.38 20.55
N TYR A 115 40.55 -21.33 19.62
CA TYR A 115 40.11 -22.70 19.85
C TYR A 115 41.30 -23.58 20.23
N VAL A 116 41.36 -23.95 21.51
CA VAL A 116 42.39 -24.88 22.04
C VAL A 116 41.85 -26.31 22.07
N SER A 117 40.61 -26.47 22.54
CA SER A 117 39.86 -27.73 22.55
C SER A 117 38.36 -27.45 22.75
N SER A 118 37.49 -28.43 22.58
CA SER A 118 36.04 -28.27 22.76
C SER A 118 35.61 -27.75 24.15
N SER A 119 36.43 -27.93 25.18
CA SER A 119 36.21 -27.41 26.54
C SER A 119 37.04 -26.17 26.88
N ASN A 120 37.81 -25.65 25.93
CA ASN A 120 38.70 -24.50 26.12
C ASN A 120 38.71 -23.67 24.84
N VAL A 121 37.73 -22.76 24.77
CA VAL A 121 37.60 -21.77 23.72
C VAL A 121 37.66 -20.40 24.38
N GLN A 122 38.47 -19.52 23.81
CA GLN A 122 38.74 -18.19 24.32
C GLN A 122 38.17 -17.16 23.34
N TYR A 123 37.54 -16.12 23.86
CA TYR A 123 36.78 -15.16 23.06
C TYR A 123 37.23 -13.73 23.34
N ALA A 124 37.16 -12.87 22.32
CA ALA A 124 37.27 -11.44 22.47
C ALA A 124 36.45 -10.72 21.39
N MET A 125 35.95 -9.53 21.75
CA MET A 125 35.29 -8.59 20.85
C MET A 125 36.26 -7.46 20.53
N VAL A 126 36.57 -7.27 19.24
CA VAL A 126 37.58 -6.30 18.79
C VAL A 126 37.05 -5.42 17.68
N VAL A 127 37.68 -4.26 17.51
CA VAL A 127 37.35 -3.29 16.45
C VAL A 127 38.58 -3.05 15.59
N ALA A 128 38.44 -3.17 14.28
CA ALA A 128 39.39 -2.71 13.28
C ALA A 128 38.88 -1.45 12.58
N ARG A 129 39.78 -0.66 12.00
CA ARG A 129 39.44 0.51 11.17
C ARG A 129 40.17 0.46 9.83
N SER A 130 39.46 0.83 8.78
CA SER A 130 40.02 1.13 7.46
C SER A 130 39.75 2.59 7.08
N THR A 131 40.75 3.26 6.53
CA THR A 131 40.68 4.65 6.05
C THR A 131 40.69 4.74 4.52
N ASN A 132 40.58 3.60 3.83
CA ASN A 132 40.70 3.48 2.37
C ASN A 132 39.65 2.52 1.81
N GLY A 133 38.45 2.54 2.39
CA GLY A 133 37.29 1.78 1.93
C GLY A 133 37.51 0.27 1.93
N GLY A 134 38.07 -0.27 3.01
CA GLY A 134 38.24 -1.71 3.22
C GLY A 134 39.48 -2.33 2.58
N ALA A 135 40.30 -1.55 1.85
CA ALA A 135 41.50 -2.08 1.19
C ALA A 135 42.65 -2.42 2.16
N THR A 136 42.72 -1.79 3.33
CA THR A 136 43.64 -2.16 4.42
C THR A 136 43.01 -1.87 5.78
N TRP A 137 43.36 -2.68 6.79
CA TRP A 137 42.80 -2.59 8.14
C TRP A 137 43.88 -2.46 9.21
N ALA A 138 43.60 -1.65 10.23
CA ALA A 138 44.44 -1.50 11.42
C ALA A 138 43.62 -1.80 12.69
N ALA A 139 44.25 -2.43 13.67
CA ALA A 139 43.64 -2.66 14.98
C ALA A 139 43.25 -1.33 15.62
N ARG A 140 42.02 -1.21 16.11
CA ARG A 140 41.48 0.03 16.66
C ARG A 140 41.25 -0.03 18.17
N GLY A 141 40.60 -1.08 18.66
CA GLY A 141 40.30 -1.23 20.07
C GLY A 141 39.83 -2.63 20.43
N VAL A 142 39.72 -2.88 21.73
CA VAL A 142 39.17 -4.11 22.28
C VAL A 142 37.93 -3.72 23.09
N ILE A 143 36.76 -4.20 22.65
CA ILE A 143 35.49 -3.99 23.36
C ILE A 143 35.48 -4.86 24.61
N LYS A 144 35.79 -6.15 24.43
CA LYS A 144 35.86 -7.11 25.52
C LYS A 144 36.98 -8.12 25.29
N ASN A 145 37.82 -8.30 26.31
CA ASN A 145 38.82 -9.35 26.34
C ASN A 145 38.42 -10.45 27.33
N SER A 146 37.87 -11.55 26.84
CA SER A 146 37.52 -12.74 27.61
C SER A 146 38.49 -13.90 27.35
N TRP A 147 39.69 -13.58 26.84
CA TRP A 147 40.72 -14.54 26.45
C TRP A 147 41.20 -15.41 27.61
N GLY A 148 41.20 -14.85 28.83
CA GLY A 148 41.59 -15.57 30.06
C GLY A 148 40.43 -16.24 30.81
N SER A 149 39.17 -15.87 30.54
CA SER A 149 38.00 -16.34 31.30
C SER A 149 37.16 -17.38 30.56
N THR A 150 37.42 -17.61 29.27
CA THR A 150 36.63 -18.49 28.37
C THR A 150 35.13 -18.16 28.37
N THR A 151 34.77 -16.94 28.76
CA THR A 151 33.39 -16.45 28.71
C THR A 151 33.02 -16.27 27.24
N LEU A 152 31.93 -16.90 26.82
CA LEU A 152 31.41 -16.74 25.47
C LEU A 152 30.95 -15.30 25.29
N GLU A 153 31.55 -14.63 24.32
CA GLU A 153 31.08 -13.38 23.74
C GLU A 153 30.73 -13.73 22.30
N ASP A 154 29.52 -13.44 21.83
CA ASP A 154 28.99 -13.92 20.55
C ASP A 154 28.04 -12.89 19.93
N LYS A 155 27.85 -12.94 18.60
CA LYS A 155 26.78 -12.23 17.88
C LYS A 155 26.72 -10.72 18.12
N ASN A 156 27.73 -9.99 17.64
CA ASN A 156 27.74 -8.54 17.74
C ASN A 156 27.04 -7.81 16.60
N PHE A 157 26.42 -6.67 16.94
CA PHE A 157 26.12 -5.60 15.99
C PHE A 157 26.79 -4.29 16.38
N TYR A 158 26.90 -3.37 15.43
CA TYR A 158 27.72 -2.17 15.57
C TYR A 158 27.15 -1.00 14.78
N THR A 159 27.08 0.17 15.41
CA THR A 159 26.64 1.41 14.76
C THR A 159 27.41 2.62 15.28
N ILE A 160 27.36 3.72 14.52
CA ILE A 160 28.03 4.98 14.84
C ILE A 160 26.99 6.09 14.72
N ASP A 161 26.91 6.93 15.74
CA ASP A 161 26.11 8.16 15.70
C ASP A 161 26.77 9.16 14.76
N ASN A 162 26.25 9.24 13.54
CA ASN A 162 26.72 10.18 12.52
C ASN A 162 25.80 11.41 12.40
N HIS A 163 24.87 11.63 13.35
CA HIS A 163 23.89 12.71 13.24
C HIS A 163 24.46 14.02 13.82
N PRO A 164 24.69 15.07 12.99
CA PRO A 164 25.32 16.30 13.47
C PRO A 164 24.52 17.07 14.54
N THR A 165 23.22 16.77 14.65
CA THR A 165 22.30 17.31 15.66
C THR A 165 22.37 16.57 16.99
N SER A 166 22.91 15.34 17.00
CA SER A 166 23.01 14.53 18.20
C SER A 166 24.03 15.13 19.18
N PRO A 167 23.71 15.18 20.50
CA PRO A 167 24.69 15.53 21.53
C PRO A 167 25.81 14.48 21.69
N PHE A 168 25.67 13.31 21.06
CA PHE A 168 26.64 12.21 21.10
C PHE A 168 27.27 11.91 19.73
N TYR A 169 27.15 12.83 18.78
CA TYR A 169 27.78 12.76 17.46
C TYR A 169 29.24 12.22 17.51
N GLY A 170 29.51 11.23 16.65
CA GLY A 170 30.77 10.49 16.57
C GLY A 170 30.93 9.38 17.62
N ARG A 171 29.90 9.09 18.44
CA ARG A 171 29.94 7.99 19.41
C ARG A 171 29.70 6.65 18.72
N HIS A 172 30.49 5.67 19.09
CA HIS A 172 30.35 4.30 18.60
C HIS A 172 29.60 3.46 19.62
N TYR A 173 28.79 2.53 19.13
CA TYR A 173 27.99 1.62 19.95
C TYR A 173 28.08 0.20 19.42
N THR A 174 27.96 -0.76 20.34
CA THR A 174 27.83 -2.18 20.03
C THR A 174 26.91 -2.83 21.05
N CYS A 175 26.23 -3.88 20.62
CA CYS A 175 25.58 -4.84 21.50
C CYS A 175 26.02 -6.26 21.10
N TRP A 176 25.98 -7.21 22.03
CA TRP A 176 26.35 -8.60 21.80
C TRP A 176 25.86 -9.54 22.91
N ASP A 177 25.80 -10.84 22.61
CA ASP A 177 25.49 -11.86 23.61
C ASP A 177 26.72 -12.20 24.46
N ARG A 178 26.55 -12.16 25.78
CA ARG A 178 27.47 -12.82 26.71
C ARG A 178 26.79 -13.95 27.45
N SER A 179 27.01 -15.17 26.96
CA SER A 179 26.55 -16.40 27.62
C SER A 179 25.04 -16.39 27.87
N ASN A 180 24.27 -16.04 26.83
CA ASN A 180 22.82 -15.85 26.83
C ASN A 180 22.33 -14.68 27.71
N ASN A 181 23.05 -13.57 27.68
CA ASN A 181 22.71 -12.33 28.35
C ASN A 181 23.29 -11.14 27.59
N GLU A 182 22.41 -10.34 27.01
CA GLU A 182 22.76 -9.20 26.18
C GLU A 182 23.56 -8.11 26.91
N LYS A 183 24.56 -7.60 26.19
CA LYS A 183 25.47 -6.53 26.65
C LYS A 183 25.46 -5.41 25.65
N SER A 184 25.88 -4.24 26.13
CA SER A 184 26.14 -3.08 25.28
C SER A 184 27.46 -2.43 25.67
N ALA A 185 28.07 -1.70 24.75
CA ALA A 185 29.18 -0.83 25.06
C ALA A 185 29.17 0.39 24.17
N TYR A 186 29.75 1.48 24.67
CA TYR A 186 29.95 2.69 23.88
C TYR A 186 31.39 3.20 23.96
N SER A 187 31.81 3.93 22.92
CA SER A 187 33.13 4.56 22.85
C SER A 187 33.03 6.03 22.49
N THR A 188 33.69 6.88 23.29
CA THR A 188 33.76 8.34 23.11
C THR A 188 35.03 8.81 22.41
N ASN A 189 35.89 7.90 21.96
CA ASN A 189 37.18 8.21 21.33
C ASN A 189 37.39 7.44 20.02
N GLY A 190 36.30 7.26 19.27
CA GLY A 190 36.32 6.64 17.96
C GLY A 190 36.66 5.13 18.01
N GLY A 191 36.16 4.40 19.00
CA GLY A 191 36.35 2.95 19.13
C GLY A 191 37.68 2.48 19.73
N GLN A 192 38.49 3.35 20.33
CA GLN A 192 39.78 2.94 20.95
C GLN A 192 39.59 2.28 22.31
N THR A 193 38.75 2.87 23.15
CA THR A 193 38.40 2.34 24.47
C THR A 193 36.89 2.32 24.64
N TRP A 194 36.40 1.34 25.39
CA TRP A 194 34.98 1.03 25.50
C TRP A 194 34.53 1.03 26.95
N THR A 195 33.32 1.54 27.17
CA THR A 195 32.61 1.41 28.46
C THR A 195 31.49 0.41 28.27
N GLU A 196 31.61 -0.74 28.92
CA GLU A 196 30.58 -1.79 28.94
C GLU A 196 29.44 -1.41 29.89
N VAL A 197 28.21 -1.68 29.46
CA VAL A 197 26.97 -1.48 30.21
C VAL A 197 26.05 -2.68 29.95
N ASP A 198 25.49 -3.25 31.02
CA ASP A 198 24.51 -4.32 30.90
C ASP A 198 23.20 -3.80 30.28
N LEU A 199 22.66 -4.55 29.32
CA LEU A 199 21.27 -4.37 28.90
C LEU A 199 20.34 -4.95 29.99
N PRO A 200 19.16 -4.34 30.20
CA PRO A 200 18.24 -4.78 31.24
C PRO A 200 17.58 -6.08 30.81
N SER A 201 17.62 -7.09 31.69
CA SER A 201 17.05 -8.40 31.38
C SER A 201 15.53 -8.34 31.23
N ALA A 202 15.01 -9.11 30.27
CA ALA A 202 13.58 -9.34 30.07
C ALA A 202 13.04 -10.57 30.85
N GLY A 203 13.87 -11.18 31.69
CA GLY A 203 13.49 -12.29 32.58
C GLY A 203 13.63 -13.69 31.96
N GLY A 204 14.41 -13.82 30.88
CA GLY A 204 14.75 -15.09 30.22
C GLY A 204 16.24 -15.17 29.86
N LEU A 205 16.55 -16.01 28.88
CA LEU A 205 17.83 -16.01 28.18
C LEU A 205 17.72 -14.95 27.07
N ASP A 206 18.58 -13.95 27.10
CA ASP A 206 18.49 -12.80 26.18
C ASP A 206 19.55 -12.97 25.07
N LEU A 207 19.14 -12.85 23.80
CA LEU A 207 19.96 -13.18 22.60
C LEU A 207 19.63 -12.30 21.39
N GLY A 208 20.61 -12.16 20.48
CA GLY A 208 20.41 -11.68 19.12
C GLY A 208 20.06 -10.20 19.04
N CYS A 209 20.74 -9.35 19.80
CA CYS A 209 20.48 -7.92 19.76
C CYS A 209 20.80 -7.28 18.40
N ASP A 210 20.17 -6.14 18.12
CA ASP A 210 20.53 -5.21 17.07
C ASP A 210 20.26 -3.76 17.51
N LEU A 211 20.91 -2.77 16.89
CA LEU A 211 20.86 -1.38 17.36
C LEU A 211 20.81 -0.30 16.27
N ALA A 212 20.08 0.77 16.57
CA ALA A 212 19.96 1.98 15.74
C ALA A 212 20.11 3.25 16.57
N VAL A 213 20.47 4.37 15.92
CA VAL A 213 20.64 5.67 16.58
C VAL A 213 19.71 6.69 15.92
N GLU A 214 18.87 7.33 16.73
CA GLU A 214 18.00 8.43 16.30
C GLU A 214 18.79 9.74 16.27
N ASP A 215 18.39 10.67 15.40
CA ASP A 215 19.05 11.96 15.16
C ASP A 215 19.22 12.86 16.40
N ASN A 216 18.42 12.61 17.44
CA ASN A 216 18.46 13.25 18.75
C ASN A 216 19.47 12.63 19.72
N GLY A 217 20.16 11.56 19.32
CA GLY A 217 21.16 10.82 20.09
C GLY A 217 20.60 9.68 20.96
N THR A 218 19.31 9.34 20.81
CA THR A 218 18.73 8.16 21.46
C THR A 218 19.23 6.90 20.75
N VAL A 219 19.72 5.95 21.54
CA VAL A 219 20.14 4.63 21.04
C VAL A 219 19.01 3.63 21.30
N HIS A 220 18.65 2.89 20.28
CA HIS A 220 17.57 1.89 20.27
C HIS A 220 18.18 0.51 20.17
N VAL A 221 17.68 -0.45 20.96
CA VAL A 221 18.12 -1.84 20.91
C VAL A 221 16.89 -2.74 20.91
N VAL A 222 16.86 -3.70 19.99
CA VAL A 222 15.97 -4.88 20.08
C VAL A 222 16.80 -6.10 20.45
N PHE A 223 16.17 -7.08 21.09
CA PHE A 223 16.74 -8.38 21.40
C PHE A 223 15.63 -9.38 21.70
N ASP A 224 15.90 -10.67 21.52
CA ASP A 224 14.96 -11.74 21.82
C ASP A 224 15.21 -12.31 23.21
N THR A 225 14.15 -12.78 23.86
CA THR A 225 14.22 -13.50 25.13
C THR A 225 13.44 -14.80 25.04
N LEU A 226 14.02 -15.90 25.51
CA LEU A 226 13.39 -17.22 25.51
C LEU A 226 13.68 -18.02 26.79
N THR A 227 12.91 -19.07 27.02
CA THR A 227 13.08 -19.99 28.15
C THR A 227 13.53 -21.36 27.65
N CYS A 228 14.75 -21.77 27.99
CA CYS A 228 15.31 -23.06 27.58
C CYS A 228 15.46 -24.07 28.73
N GLY A 229 15.05 -25.31 28.47
CA GLY A 229 15.42 -26.49 29.25
C GLY A 229 16.67 -27.18 28.69
N ILE A 230 16.90 -28.44 29.04
CA ILE A 230 18.07 -29.21 28.58
C ILE A 230 18.03 -29.47 27.06
N SER A 231 16.84 -29.57 26.46
CA SER A 231 16.68 -30.01 25.06
C SER A 231 15.63 -29.23 24.26
N THR A 232 14.96 -28.26 24.86
CA THR A 232 13.84 -27.54 24.21
C THR A 232 13.72 -26.13 24.76
N CYS A 233 13.52 -25.15 23.88
CA CYS A 233 13.20 -23.77 24.24
C CYS A 233 11.71 -23.46 24.01
N SER A 234 11.21 -22.40 24.64
CA SER A 234 9.81 -21.96 24.61
C SER A 234 9.67 -20.47 24.97
N ASN A 235 8.49 -19.89 24.74
CA ASN A 235 8.13 -18.51 25.11
C ASN A 235 9.11 -17.45 24.58
N GLU A 236 9.52 -17.59 23.30
CA GLU A 236 10.37 -16.61 22.66
C GLU A 236 9.61 -15.33 22.32
N ARG A 237 10.23 -14.20 22.61
CA ARG A 237 9.62 -12.86 22.53
C ARG A 237 10.68 -11.82 22.21
N MET A 238 10.36 -10.89 21.32
CA MET A 238 11.23 -9.74 21.04
C MET A 238 10.91 -8.59 22.01
N PHE A 239 11.97 -8.03 22.59
CA PHE A 239 11.93 -6.86 23.46
C PHE A 239 12.72 -5.71 22.87
N TYR A 240 12.34 -4.50 23.28
CA TYR A 240 12.99 -3.25 22.92
C TYR A 240 13.41 -2.49 24.18
N THR A 241 14.59 -1.87 24.15
CA THR A 241 15.02 -0.88 25.14
C THR A 241 15.73 0.29 24.47
N ARG A 242 15.83 1.42 25.17
CA ARG A 242 16.51 2.61 24.65
C ARG A 242 17.37 3.31 25.69
N SER A 243 18.35 4.06 25.20
CA SER A 243 19.21 4.93 25.98
C SER A 243 19.13 6.37 25.44
N THR A 244 18.66 7.30 26.26
CA THR A 244 18.58 8.73 25.92
C THR A 244 19.81 9.52 26.40
N ASN A 245 20.83 8.83 26.93
CA ASN A 245 22.05 9.43 27.46
C ASN A 245 23.32 8.84 26.81
N GLY A 246 23.18 8.40 25.56
CA GLY A 246 24.29 7.91 24.74
C GLY A 246 24.88 6.60 25.26
N GLY A 247 24.03 5.64 25.64
CA GLY A 247 24.43 4.28 26.04
C GLY A 247 24.86 4.12 27.50
N VAL A 248 24.73 5.14 28.34
CA VAL A 248 25.16 5.08 29.76
C VAL A 248 24.17 4.28 30.61
N SER A 249 22.88 4.37 30.31
CA SER A 249 21.83 3.59 30.97
C SER A 249 20.67 3.32 30.03
N TRP A 250 19.90 2.27 30.32
CA TRP A 250 18.83 1.76 29.48
C TRP A 250 17.47 1.80 30.19
N SER A 251 16.40 2.00 29.42
CA SER A 251 15.04 1.91 29.92
C SER A 251 14.64 0.47 30.26
N THR A 252 13.55 0.29 31.01
CA THR A 252 12.94 -1.04 31.15
C THR A 252 12.54 -1.60 29.78
N PRO A 253 12.73 -2.91 29.51
CA PRO A 253 12.32 -3.53 28.26
C PRO A 253 10.82 -3.38 27.99
N VAL A 254 10.47 -3.08 26.75
CA VAL A 254 9.10 -3.02 26.22
C VAL A 254 8.91 -4.17 25.25
N LEU A 255 7.80 -4.90 25.37
CA LEU A 255 7.49 -6.00 24.44
C LEU A 255 7.23 -5.45 23.04
N VAL A 256 7.91 -6.03 22.05
CA VAL A 256 7.66 -5.80 20.62
C VAL A 256 6.72 -6.87 20.10
N ARG A 257 7.04 -8.15 20.35
CA ARG A 257 6.32 -9.29 19.77
C ARG A 257 6.44 -10.56 20.60
N ASP A 258 5.35 -11.31 20.69
CA ASP A 258 5.36 -12.73 21.08
C ASP A 258 5.44 -13.60 19.81
N PHE A 259 6.32 -14.59 19.79
CA PHE A 259 6.55 -15.43 18.60
C PHE A 259 5.89 -16.81 18.69
N ASN A 260 5.46 -17.31 17.53
CA ASN A 260 5.10 -18.72 17.34
C ASN A 260 6.32 -19.54 16.91
N LEU A 261 7.21 -18.94 16.10
CA LEU A 261 8.54 -19.48 15.82
C LEU A 261 9.36 -19.43 17.12
N VAL A 262 9.94 -20.56 17.51
CA VAL A 262 10.81 -20.63 18.68
C VAL A 262 12.16 -21.20 18.27
N GLY A 263 13.17 -20.35 18.24
CA GLY A 263 14.57 -20.67 18.01
C GLY A 263 15.05 -21.81 18.91
N PHE A 264 15.94 -22.63 18.36
CA PHE A 264 16.49 -23.82 19.02
C PHE A 264 15.42 -24.84 19.47
N SER A 265 14.24 -24.80 18.84
CA SER A 265 13.16 -25.78 19.06
C SER A 265 12.83 -26.55 17.77
N SER A 266 12.02 -27.60 17.88
CA SER A 266 11.71 -28.47 16.75
C SER A 266 10.94 -27.81 15.61
N ASN A 267 10.28 -26.67 15.85
CA ASN A 267 9.52 -25.95 14.82
C ASN A 267 10.38 -24.92 14.05
N SER A 268 11.65 -24.77 14.40
CA SER A 268 12.53 -23.73 13.86
C SER A 268 13.36 -24.17 12.65
N CYS A 269 13.15 -25.38 12.13
CA CYS A 269 14.01 -25.95 11.10
C CYS A 269 13.21 -26.10 9.78
N PRO A 270 13.12 -25.06 8.94
CA PRO A 270 12.52 -25.17 7.61
C PRO A 270 13.29 -26.18 6.76
N ASP A 271 12.67 -26.74 5.72
CA ASP A 271 13.31 -27.77 4.89
C ASP A 271 14.62 -27.29 4.27
N ALA A 272 14.66 -26.04 3.77
CA ALA A 272 15.86 -25.38 3.26
C ALA A 272 16.98 -25.15 4.30
N GLN A 273 16.66 -25.12 5.61
CA GLN A 273 17.63 -24.93 6.70
C GLN A 273 17.41 -25.96 7.82
N ASN A 274 17.25 -27.22 7.42
CA ASN A 274 16.80 -28.32 8.29
C ASN A 274 17.81 -28.84 9.32
N ASN A 275 19.02 -28.29 9.37
CA ASN A 275 20.06 -28.67 10.35
C ASN A 275 20.46 -27.50 11.27
N ARG A 276 20.76 -26.34 10.69
CA ARG A 276 21.14 -25.13 11.44
C ARG A 276 19.94 -24.50 12.13
N CYS A 277 18.75 -24.66 11.55
CA CYS A 277 17.49 -24.05 11.98
C CYS A 277 17.58 -22.51 11.99
N ILE A 278 16.48 -21.82 12.29
CA ILE A 278 16.38 -20.35 12.27
C ILE A 278 15.90 -19.84 13.63
N GLY A 279 16.14 -18.58 13.94
CA GLY A 279 15.45 -17.86 15.02
C GLY A 279 14.50 -16.80 14.43
N PRO A 280 13.58 -16.24 15.23
CA PRO A 280 12.84 -15.05 14.85
C PRO A 280 13.75 -13.85 14.55
N PHE A 281 14.93 -13.83 15.21
CA PHE A 281 16.02 -12.86 15.11
C PHE A 281 15.88 -11.90 13.93
N GLY A 282 15.80 -10.62 14.24
CA GLY A 282 15.77 -9.58 13.23
C GLY A 282 16.36 -8.27 13.74
N THR A 283 16.17 -7.23 12.95
CA THR A 283 16.92 -5.97 13.04
C THR A 283 16.01 -4.79 13.31
N ILE A 284 16.57 -3.71 13.84
CA ILE A 284 15.89 -2.44 14.08
C ILE A 284 16.56 -1.31 13.30
N ASP A 285 15.76 -0.42 12.75
CA ASP A 285 16.26 0.87 12.26
C ASP A 285 15.23 1.99 12.47
N VAL A 286 15.68 3.24 12.31
CA VAL A 286 14.90 4.45 12.58
C VAL A 286 14.97 5.43 11.40
N ASP A 287 13.84 6.02 11.05
CA ASP A 287 13.83 7.11 10.08
C ASP A 287 14.37 8.40 10.72
N ASN A 288 15.49 8.90 10.18
CA ASN A 288 16.17 10.12 10.60
C ASN A 288 16.17 11.21 9.50
N THR A 289 15.23 11.15 8.55
CA THR A 289 15.24 12.04 7.38
C THR A 289 14.66 13.43 7.63
N GLY A 290 14.02 13.68 8.78
CA GLY A 290 13.22 14.87 9.03
C GLY A 290 11.92 14.90 8.22
N GLY A 291 11.58 13.81 7.54
CA GLY A 291 10.39 13.65 6.71
C GLY A 291 9.11 13.33 7.50
N THR A 292 8.10 12.81 6.82
CA THR A 292 6.81 12.47 7.44
C THR A 292 6.87 11.31 8.43
N CYS A 293 7.85 10.42 8.29
CA CYS A 293 8.03 9.26 9.15
C CYS A 293 9.19 9.43 10.14
N ASP A 294 9.79 10.62 10.24
CA ASP A 294 10.92 10.92 11.13
C ASP A 294 10.66 10.46 12.58
N GLY A 295 11.66 9.82 13.19
CA GLY A 295 11.59 9.19 14.50
C GLY A 295 10.77 7.89 14.58
N THR A 296 10.26 7.38 13.45
CA THR A 296 9.58 6.08 13.43
C THR A 296 10.61 4.94 13.47
N LEU A 297 10.41 4.03 14.41
CA LEU A 297 11.22 2.81 14.55
C LEU A 297 10.56 1.65 13.82
N TYR A 298 11.38 0.78 13.23
CA TYR A 298 10.95 -0.42 12.52
C TYR A 298 11.74 -1.63 13.01
N ALA A 299 11.05 -2.73 13.31
CA ALA A 299 11.68 -3.99 13.68
C ALA A 299 11.17 -5.09 12.76
N THR A 300 12.08 -5.83 12.12
CA THR A 300 11.75 -6.98 11.26
C THR A 300 11.98 -8.29 12.00
N PHE A 301 11.30 -9.37 11.58
CA PHE A 301 11.47 -10.71 12.16
C PHE A 301 10.80 -11.79 11.31
N SER A 302 11.16 -13.04 11.56
CA SER A 302 10.48 -14.23 11.04
C SER A 302 9.47 -14.78 12.04
N ASP A 303 8.24 -15.07 11.60
CA ASP A 303 7.20 -15.69 12.45
C ASP A 303 6.17 -16.46 11.62
N PHE A 304 5.42 -17.36 12.27
CA PHE A 304 4.31 -18.07 11.63
C PHE A 304 3.02 -17.25 11.72
N THR A 305 2.34 -17.09 10.58
CA THR A 305 1.03 -16.43 10.45
C THR A 305 -0.02 -16.96 11.45
N SER A 306 -0.07 -18.27 11.75
CA SER A 306 -0.92 -18.86 12.82
C SER A 306 -0.77 -20.39 13.03
N GLY A 307 0.45 -20.91 13.25
CA GLY A 307 0.64 -22.18 13.97
C GLY A 307 0.74 -23.51 13.18
N ASN A 308 1.00 -23.51 11.88
CA ASN A 308 1.07 -24.77 11.11
C ASN A 308 2.37 -24.89 10.29
N GLY A 309 3.36 -25.64 10.81
CA GLY A 309 4.54 -26.10 10.06
C GLY A 309 5.86 -25.43 10.46
N ASN A 310 6.90 -25.69 9.67
CA ASN A 310 8.24 -25.10 9.79
C ASN A 310 8.46 -24.00 8.72
N ASN A 311 7.39 -23.34 8.26
CA ASN A 311 7.41 -22.40 7.14
C ASN A 311 7.03 -21.01 7.63
N SER A 312 8.05 -20.21 7.94
CA SER A 312 7.92 -18.86 8.48
C SER A 312 7.67 -17.85 7.37
N ASP A 313 7.03 -16.75 7.74
CA ASP A 313 6.86 -15.55 6.91
C ASP A 313 7.75 -14.41 7.44
N VAL A 314 7.90 -13.34 6.66
CA VAL A 314 8.65 -12.14 7.06
C VAL A 314 7.70 -11.01 7.45
N TRP A 315 7.98 -10.37 8.57
CA TRP A 315 7.11 -9.36 9.19
C TRP A 315 7.87 -8.13 9.60
N VAL A 316 7.19 -6.99 9.62
CA VAL A 316 7.68 -5.75 10.23
C VAL A 316 6.66 -5.20 11.21
N ALA A 317 7.12 -4.84 12.41
CA ALA A 317 6.38 -4.00 13.35
C ALA A 317 7.00 -2.61 13.41
N ARG A 318 6.19 -1.57 13.67
CA ARG A 318 6.68 -0.20 13.79
C ARG A 318 6.26 0.47 15.09
N SER A 319 7.04 1.47 15.52
CA SER A 319 6.70 2.35 16.62
C SER A 319 6.79 3.81 16.21
N THR A 320 5.70 4.54 16.35
CA THR A 320 5.59 5.98 16.05
C THR A 320 5.65 6.84 17.32
N ASN A 321 6.04 6.26 18.45
CA ASN A 321 6.05 6.92 19.76
C ASN A 321 7.34 6.62 20.55
N GLY A 322 8.48 6.57 19.84
CA GLY A 322 9.80 6.37 20.41
C GLY A 322 9.99 5.01 21.09
N GLY A 323 9.25 3.98 20.66
CA GLY A 323 9.35 2.62 21.16
C GLY A 323 8.60 2.36 22.47
N THR A 324 7.67 3.25 22.84
CA THR A 324 6.82 3.01 24.03
C THR A 324 5.73 1.97 23.78
N SER A 325 5.32 1.79 22.52
CA SER A 325 4.49 0.67 22.06
C SER A 325 4.76 0.37 20.58
N TRP A 326 4.42 -0.84 20.16
CA TRP A 326 4.61 -1.33 18.79
C TRP A 326 3.27 -1.67 18.14
N SER A 327 3.18 -1.49 16.82
CA SER A 327 1.99 -1.83 16.03
C SER A 327 1.77 -3.34 15.97
N ALA A 328 0.57 -3.75 15.51
CA ALA A 328 0.44 -5.08 14.94
C ALA A 328 1.43 -5.21 13.75
N PRO A 329 2.05 -6.38 13.56
CA PRO A 329 3.00 -6.56 12.47
C PRO A 329 2.30 -6.66 11.12
N VAL A 330 3.02 -6.19 10.09
CA VAL A 330 2.61 -6.21 8.68
C VAL A 330 3.42 -7.29 7.96
N LEU A 331 2.73 -8.11 7.17
CA LEU A 331 3.35 -9.15 6.34
C LEU A 331 4.14 -8.48 5.20
N VAL A 332 5.38 -8.93 4.97
CA VAL A 332 6.29 -8.35 3.97
C VAL A 332 6.28 -9.16 2.67
N ASN A 333 6.31 -10.49 2.75
CA ASN A 333 6.25 -11.34 1.58
C ASN A 333 4.85 -11.34 0.95
N ASP A 334 4.78 -11.19 -0.38
CA ASP A 334 3.55 -10.98 -1.16
C ASP A 334 3.05 -12.22 -1.92
N ASP A 335 3.64 -13.39 -1.66
CA ASP A 335 3.42 -14.60 -2.44
C ASP A 335 2.05 -15.27 -2.19
N GLY A 336 1.51 -15.17 -0.97
CA GLY A 336 0.25 -15.82 -0.58
C GLY A 336 0.29 -17.36 -0.61
N ILE A 337 1.47 -17.96 -0.57
CA ILE A 337 1.72 -19.40 -0.72
C ILE A 337 1.96 -20.03 0.65
N SER A 338 1.04 -20.88 1.09
CA SER A 338 1.27 -21.72 2.27
C SER A 338 2.33 -22.79 1.99
N GLY A 339 3.20 -23.05 2.98
CA GLY A 339 4.13 -24.17 2.92
C GLY A 339 5.47 -23.85 2.24
N ARG A 340 5.82 -22.57 2.13
CA ARG A 340 7.12 -22.08 1.69
C ARG A 340 7.76 -21.28 2.81
N ALA A 341 9.04 -21.51 3.07
CA ALA A 341 9.76 -20.84 4.13
C ALA A 341 10.36 -19.52 3.65
N GLN A 342 10.18 -18.48 4.46
CA GLN A 342 10.87 -17.19 4.36
C GLN A 342 11.57 -16.88 5.67
N PHE A 343 12.86 -16.55 5.63
CA PHE A 343 13.68 -16.44 6.83
C PHE A 343 14.90 -15.51 6.71
N HIS A 344 15.48 -15.19 7.88
CA HIS A 344 16.58 -14.25 8.07
C HIS A 344 16.34 -12.87 7.43
N PRO A 345 15.24 -12.18 7.77
CA PRO A 345 15.03 -10.85 7.25
C PRO A 345 16.01 -9.86 7.87
N PHE A 346 16.46 -8.92 7.05
CA PHE A 346 17.24 -7.76 7.48
C PHE A 346 16.52 -6.51 7.00
N LEU A 347 16.51 -5.46 7.83
CA LEU A 347 15.82 -4.20 7.59
C LEU A 347 16.79 -3.04 7.79
N VAL A 348 16.71 -2.05 6.90
CA VAL A 348 17.37 -0.75 7.03
C VAL A 348 16.44 0.35 6.54
N VAL A 349 16.64 1.58 6.99
CA VAL A 349 15.96 2.77 6.49
C VAL A 349 16.94 3.57 5.63
N ASP A 350 16.55 3.85 4.38
CA ASP A 350 17.40 4.66 3.49
C ASP A 350 17.48 6.10 4.03
N PRO A 351 18.69 6.57 4.43
CA PRO A 351 18.86 7.86 5.10
C PRO A 351 18.59 9.06 4.18
N THR A 352 18.36 8.83 2.88
CA THR A 352 18.09 9.90 1.91
C THR A 352 16.60 10.17 1.68
N ASN A 353 15.73 9.21 1.97
CA ASN A 353 14.30 9.30 1.65
C ASN A 353 13.35 8.66 2.69
N GLY A 354 13.88 8.01 3.73
CA GLY A 354 13.08 7.43 4.82
C GLY A 354 12.37 6.13 4.44
N HIS A 355 12.66 5.58 3.26
CA HIS A 355 12.06 4.33 2.82
C HIS A 355 12.63 3.16 3.60
N VAL A 356 11.75 2.31 4.09
CA VAL A 356 12.11 1.10 4.84
C VAL A 356 12.38 -0.01 3.84
N VAL A 357 13.59 -0.56 3.84
CA VAL A 357 13.99 -1.64 2.92
C VAL A 357 14.12 -2.93 3.71
N VAL A 358 13.58 -4.03 3.18
CA VAL A 358 13.69 -5.36 3.79
C VAL A 358 14.19 -6.35 2.75
N ALA A 359 15.11 -7.25 3.14
CA ALA A 359 15.59 -8.35 2.31
C ALA A 359 15.62 -9.68 3.09
N TRP A 360 15.39 -10.82 2.43
CA TRP A 360 15.26 -12.14 3.08
C TRP A 360 15.57 -13.31 2.12
N HIS A 361 15.72 -14.51 2.70
CA HIS A 361 15.74 -15.79 1.97
C HIS A 361 14.31 -16.31 1.78
N ASP A 362 13.99 -16.83 0.59
CA ASP A 362 12.64 -17.20 0.22
C ASP A 362 12.58 -18.47 -0.61
N ALA A 363 11.81 -19.47 -0.17
CA ALA A 363 11.61 -20.73 -0.88
C ALA A 363 10.43 -20.71 -1.87
N ARG A 364 9.74 -19.57 -2.09
CA ARG A 364 8.46 -19.49 -2.84
C ARG A 364 8.48 -20.15 -4.22
N ASN A 365 9.61 -20.12 -4.91
CA ASN A 365 9.77 -20.64 -6.26
C ASN A 365 10.24 -22.10 -6.33
N ASP A 366 10.55 -22.71 -5.18
CA ASP A 366 10.89 -24.12 -5.10
C ASP A 366 9.69 -24.96 -4.64
N THR A 367 9.36 -25.98 -5.41
CA THR A 367 8.27 -26.88 -5.04
C THR A 367 8.63 -27.82 -3.88
N GLY A 368 9.93 -28.08 -3.69
CA GLY A 368 10.48 -28.94 -2.63
C GLY A 368 10.60 -28.25 -1.27
N ASN A 369 10.59 -26.91 -1.24
CA ASN A 369 10.87 -26.07 -0.07
C ASN A 369 12.31 -26.21 0.48
N ASP A 370 13.21 -26.79 -0.31
CA ASP A 370 14.60 -27.09 0.06
C ASP A 370 15.63 -26.20 -0.65
N ALA A 371 15.19 -25.39 -1.62
CA ALA A 371 15.99 -24.35 -2.26
C ALA A 371 15.40 -22.95 -2.01
N VAL A 372 16.29 -21.96 -1.85
CA VAL A 372 15.91 -20.56 -1.61
C VAL A 372 16.49 -19.61 -2.64
N GLU A 373 15.76 -18.53 -2.85
CA GLU A 373 16.14 -17.35 -3.60
C GLU A 373 16.12 -16.13 -2.68
N PHE A 374 16.59 -14.99 -3.17
CA PHE A 374 16.71 -13.77 -2.37
C PHE A 374 15.73 -12.74 -2.88
N PHE A 375 14.99 -12.14 -1.96
CA PHE A 375 14.00 -11.13 -2.26
C PHE A 375 14.25 -9.88 -1.44
N ALA A 376 13.82 -8.75 -1.99
CA ALA A 376 13.80 -7.48 -1.30
C ALA A 376 12.54 -6.70 -1.66
N THR A 377 12.10 -5.82 -0.77
CA THR A 377 11.05 -4.84 -1.04
C THR A 377 11.34 -3.56 -0.26
N ARG A 378 10.58 -2.51 -0.53
CA ARG A 378 10.57 -1.29 0.27
C ARG A 378 9.17 -0.91 0.71
N SER A 379 9.10 -0.10 1.76
CA SER A 379 7.93 0.68 2.13
C SER A 379 8.24 2.16 1.95
N THR A 380 7.34 2.86 1.27
CA THR A 380 7.39 4.31 1.05
C THR A 380 6.39 5.07 1.95
N ASN A 381 5.63 4.34 2.77
CA ASN A 381 4.53 4.88 3.58
C ASN A 381 4.71 4.60 5.08
N CYS A 382 5.93 4.79 5.58
CA CYS A 382 6.28 4.59 6.98
C CYS A 382 6.02 3.16 7.49
N GLY A 383 6.23 2.12 6.67
CA GLY A 383 6.00 0.73 7.07
C GLY A 383 4.53 0.36 7.31
N VAL A 384 3.56 1.08 6.72
CA VAL A 384 2.14 0.65 6.73
C VAL A 384 1.95 -0.58 5.83
N SER A 385 2.58 -0.56 4.65
CA SER A 385 2.59 -1.64 3.68
C SER A 385 3.92 -1.67 2.93
N PHE A 386 4.16 -2.76 2.20
CA PHE A 386 5.35 -2.95 1.36
C PHE A 386 4.95 -3.08 -0.10
N GLU A 387 5.80 -2.56 -0.98
CA GLU A 387 5.65 -2.69 -2.43
C GLU A 387 5.84 -4.16 -2.88
N ALA A 388 5.55 -4.43 -4.16
CA ALA A 388 5.75 -5.74 -4.76
C ALA A 388 7.20 -6.23 -4.56
N ASN A 389 7.35 -7.50 -4.21
CA ASN A 389 8.66 -8.08 -3.91
C ASN A 389 9.50 -8.21 -5.18
N VAL A 390 10.78 -7.84 -5.09
CA VAL A 390 11.76 -7.97 -6.16
C VAL A 390 12.65 -9.17 -5.88
N GLN A 391 12.73 -10.10 -6.82
CA GLN A 391 13.69 -11.20 -6.74
C GLN A 391 15.10 -10.69 -7.07
N VAL A 392 15.92 -10.57 -6.02
CA VAL A 392 17.31 -10.07 -6.05
C VAL A 392 18.25 -11.04 -6.76
N SER A 393 18.03 -12.34 -6.60
CA SER A 393 18.93 -13.40 -7.09
C SER A 393 18.78 -13.74 -8.58
N GLN A 394 18.14 -12.90 -9.39
CA GLN A 394 17.95 -13.16 -10.83
C GLN A 394 19.30 -13.20 -11.61
N PRO A 395 19.38 -13.90 -12.76
CA PRO A 395 20.59 -13.91 -13.60
C PRO A 395 21.00 -12.48 -14.01
N SER A 396 22.22 -12.06 -13.67
CA SER A 396 22.81 -10.80 -14.13
C SER A 396 24.07 -11.08 -14.96
N THR A 397 24.47 -10.13 -15.80
CA THR A 397 25.72 -10.18 -16.58
C THR A 397 26.97 -9.94 -15.73
N GLU A 398 26.80 -9.56 -14.46
CA GLU A 398 27.85 -9.10 -13.56
C GLU A 398 28.44 -10.21 -12.71
N PHE A 399 27.61 -11.21 -12.40
CA PHE A 399 28.04 -12.47 -11.81
C PHE A 399 27.90 -13.58 -12.84
N ASN A 400 28.71 -14.62 -12.74
CA ASN A 400 28.55 -15.79 -13.58
C ASN A 400 27.28 -16.58 -13.18
N ASN A 401 26.09 -15.97 -13.21
CA ASN A 401 24.80 -16.66 -13.04
C ASN A 401 24.47 -17.56 -14.25
N SER A 402 25.49 -18.03 -14.97
CA SER A 402 25.32 -18.99 -16.07
C SER A 402 25.18 -20.40 -15.47
N GLY A 403 23.95 -20.72 -15.13
CA GLY A 403 23.56 -22.06 -14.69
C GLY A 403 22.99 -22.04 -13.29
N ILE A 404 21.69 -21.84 -13.22
CA ILE A 404 20.88 -22.18 -12.07
C ILE A 404 21.10 -23.67 -11.77
N SER A 405 21.84 -23.99 -10.73
CA SER A 405 21.73 -25.27 -10.05
C SER A 405 21.14 -24.99 -8.67
N TYR A 406 19.81 -24.82 -8.62
CA TYR A 406 19.03 -24.93 -7.37
C TYR A 406 19.02 -26.39 -6.93
N SER A 407 20.21 -26.93 -6.67
CA SER A 407 20.30 -28.25 -6.08
C SER A 407 20.06 -28.12 -4.58
N ASN A 408 19.39 -29.11 -4.00
CA ASN A 408 19.22 -29.36 -2.57
C ASN A 408 20.57 -29.61 -1.85
N VAL A 409 21.61 -28.86 -2.20
CA VAL A 409 22.99 -29.15 -1.78
C VAL A 409 23.27 -28.78 -0.34
N ASN A 410 22.47 -27.86 0.21
CA ASN A 410 22.65 -27.34 1.55
C ASN A 410 21.78 -28.06 2.60
N THR A 411 20.88 -28.95 2.19
CA THR A 411 19.99 -29.69 3.10
C THR A 411 20.63 -30.99 3.58
N ALA A 412 20.25 -31.44 4.78
CA ALA A 412 20.87 -32.59 5.45
C ALA A 412 20.73 -33.94 4.72
N ASP A 413 19.86 -34.04 3.71
CA ASP A 413 19.76 -35.20 2.82
C ASP A 413 20.92 -35.28 1.82
N ASN A 414 21.65 -34.18 1.59
CA ASN A 414 22.92 -34.20 0.90
C ASN A 414 24.05 -34.62 1.86
N PRO A 415 24.74 -35.75 1.64
CA PRO A 415 25.76 -36.25 2.58
C PRO A 415 27.00 -35.34 2.70
N ASN A 416 27.15 -34.34 1.84
CA ASN A 416 28.27 -33.41 1.85
C ASN A 416 27.87 -32.00 2.34
N TYR A 417 26.61 -31.78 2.76
CA TYR A 417 26.11 -30.47 3.15
C TYR A 417 26.98 -29.78 4.21
N ASN A 418 27.04 -28.46 4.14
CA ASN A 418 27.64 -27.65 5.18
C ASN A 418 26.70 -27.57 6.40
N PRO A 419 27.13 -27.99 7.61
CA PRO A 419 26.26 -28.00 8.78
C PRO A 419 25.79 -26.61 9.23
N ASN A 420 26.50 -25.54 8.85
CA ASN A 420 26.06 -24.17 9.17
C ASN A 420 25.04 -23.62 8.16
N GLN A 421 24.81 -24.30 7.04
CA GLN A 421 23.84 -23.92 6.01
C GLN A 421 23.95 -22.44 5.63
N TYR A 422 22.87 -21.65 5.64
CA TYR A 422 22.92 -20.23 5.26
C TYR A 422 23.48 -19.31 6.36
N GLY A 423 23.82 -19.85 7.53
CA GLY A 423 24.13 -19.06 8.73
C GLY A 423 22.86 -18.58 9.43
N GLU A 424 22.91 -17.42 10.08
CA GLU A 424 21.77 -16.85 10.84
C GLU A 424 21.27 -15.50 10.31
N TYR A 425 22.04 -14.81 9.48
CA TYR A 425 21.70 -13.48 8.98
C TYR A 425 22.38 -13.19 7.63
N LEU A 426 21.87 -12.16 6.97
CA LEU A 426 22.37 -11.62 5.70
C LEU A 426 22.82 -10.16 5.86
N GLY A 427 23.45 -9.60 4.83
CA GLY A 427 23.85 -8.19 4.80
C GLY A 427 22.93 -7.34 3.94
N LEU A 428 22.47 -6.21 4.47
CA LEU A 428 21.66 -5.22 3.76
C LEU A 428 22.07 -3.81 4.18
N ASP A 429 22.22 -2.91 3.21
CA ASP A 429 22.31 -1.47 3.44
C ASP A 429 21.57 -0.71 2.33
N ALA A 430 21.19 0.55 2.56
CA ALA A 430 20.44 1.35 1.61
C ALA A 430 20.96 2.78 1.49
N LEU A 431 21.03 3.30 0.26
CA LEU A 431 21.44 4.68 0.01
C LEU A 431 20.91 5.18 -1.33
N GLY A 432 20.17 6.29 -1.31
CA GLY A 432 19.80 7.02 -2.53
C GLY A 432 18.81 6.26 -3.42
N GLY A 433 17.83 5.59 -2.82
CA GLY A 433 16.80 4.79 -3.50
C GLY A 433 17.29 3.41 -3.93
N LYS A 434 18.42 2.94 -3.40
CA LYS A 434 19.02 1.65 -3.74
C LYS A 434 19.22 0.80 -2.51
N ALA A 435 18.92 -0.49 -2.63
CA ALA A 435 19.36 -1.50 -1.68
C ALA A 435 20.60 -2.21 -2.19
N TYR A 436 21.53 -2.45 -1.28
CA TYR A 436 22.75 -3.21 -1.47
C TYR A 436 22.61 -4.47 -0.62
N VAL A 437 22.45 -5.62 -1.28
CA VAL A 437 22.13 -6.88 -0.61
C VAL A 437 23.27 -7.86 -0.80
N ALA A 438 23.68 -8.53 0.27
CA ALA A 438 24.70 -9.58 0.25
C ALA A 438 24.26 -10.79 1.06
N TRP A 439 24.56 -12.00 0.56
CA TRP A 439 24.02 -13.24 1.12
C TRP A 439 24.92 -14.46 0.92
N SER A 440 24.64 -15.51 1.69
CA SER A 440 25.27 -16.83 1.57
C SER A 440 24.71 -17.55 0.33
N ASP A 441 25.48 -17.63 -0.74
CA ASP A 441 25.03 -18.10 -2.05
C ASP A 441 25.40 -19.57 -2.29
N THR A 442 24.37 -20.42 -2.41
CA THR A 442 24.51 -21.87 -2.63
C THR A 442 24.36 -22.29 -4.10
N ARG A 443 24.24 -21.35 -5.05
CA ARG A 443 23.88 -21.67 -6.46
C ARG A 443 25.04 -22.21 -7.30
N HIS A 444 26.27 -22.08 -6.81
CA HIS A 444 27.47 -22.55 -7.50
C HIS A 444 27.94 -23.92 -6.99
N PHE A 445 27.51 -24.98 -7.68
CA PHE A 445 28.07 -26.33 -7.53
C PHE A 445 29.32 -26.49 -8.43
N PHE A 446 30.47 -26.86 -7.85
CA PHE A 446 31.64 -27.33 -8.60
C PHE A 446 31.78 -28.85 -8.48
N PRO A 447 31.25 -29.66 -9.43
CA PRO A 447 31.55 -31.09 -9.49
C PRO A 447 32.97 -31.25 -10.05
N GLY A 448 33.99 -31.32 -9.19
CA GLY A 448 35.36 -31.35 -9.67
C GLY A 448 36.41 -31.74 -8.64
N SER A 449 36.48 -33.04 -8.35
CA SER A 449 37.49 -33.77 -7.55
C SER A 449 37.24 -33.88 -6.04
N SER A 450 37.50 -35.10 -5.54
CA SER A 450 37.21 -35.64 -4.22
C SER A 450 38.07 -35.05 -3.08
N THR A 451 38.48 -33.79 -3.19
CA THR A 451 39.31 -33.12 -2.18
C THR A 451 38.78 -31.75 -1.75
N GLU A 452 37.75 -31.19 -2.40
CA GLU A 452 37.21 -29.86 -2.07
C GLU A 452 35.68 -29.92 -1.87
N PRO A 453 35.19 -30.13 -0.63
CA PRO A 453 33.76 -30.26 -0.35
C PRO A 453 33.09 -28.86 -0.25
N GLN A 454 32.22 -28.55 -1.21
CA GLN A 454 31.18 -27.49 -1.20
C GLN A 454 31.63 -26.02 -0.99
N GLN A 455 30.99 -25.08 -1.69
CA GLN A 455 31.44 -23.68 -1.80
C GLN A 455 30.27 -22.68 -1.71
N GLU A 456 29.76 -22.42 -0.51
CA GLU A 456 28.88 -21.26 -0.29
C GLU A 456 29.71 -19.98 -0.45
N ASN A 457 29.36 -19.15 -1.44
CA ASN A 457 30.08 -17.91 -1.73
C ASN A 457 29.23 -16.68 -1.39
N LEU A 458 29.87 -15.52 -1.29
CA LEU A 458 29.17 -14.26 -1.14
C LEU A 458 28.43 -13.91 -2.44
N GLY A 459 27.10 -13.92 -2.39
CA GLY A 459 26.25 -13.31 -3.40
C GLY A 459 26.09 -11.81 -3.11
N PHE A 460 25.99 -11.00 -4.17
CA PHE A 460 25.76 -9.56 -4.06
C PHE A 460 24.87 -9.05 -5.18
N ALA A 461 24.01 -8.08 -4.88
CA ALA A 461 23.26 -7.33 -5.88
C ALA A 461 22.92 -5.93 -5.38
N VAL A 462 22.70 -5.03 -6.34
CA VAL A 462 22.11 -3.71 -6.11
C VAL A 462 20.71 -3.69 -6.70
N VAL A 463 19.71 -3.48 -5.85
CA VAL A 463 18.33 -3.25 -6.28
C VAL A 463 18.13 -1.74 -6.35
N THR A 464 17.83 -1.21 -7.53
CA THR A 464 17.38 0.18 -7.65
C THR A 464 15.87 0.18 -7.58
N PHE A 465 15.33 0.71 -6.49
CA PHE A 465 13.91 0.96 -6.40
C PHE A 465 13.68 2.31 -7.08
N ASP A 466 13.49 2.29 -8.39
CA ASP A 466 13.31 3.53 -9.16
C ASP A 466 12.28 4.43 -8.47
N SER A 467 12.61 5.71 -8.32
CA SER A 467 11.66 6.77 -7.96
C SER A 467 10.70 7.08 -9.12
N GLY A 468 10.32 6.06 -9.91
CA GLY A 468 9.49 6.16 -11.11
C GLY A 468 9.75 5.11 -12.21
N GLY A 469 9.78 3.81 -11.88
CA GLY A 469 10.15 2.75 -12.85
C GLY A 469 9.30 1.47 -12.88
N GLY A 470 8.51 1.18 -11.85
CA GLY A 470 7.23 0.52 -12.08
C GLY A 470 6.27 1.63 -12.48
N GLY A 471 5.62 1.51 -13.64
CA GLY A 471 4.41 2.33 -13.81
C GLY A 471 3.47 2.08 -12.62
N PRO A 472 2.65 3.06 -12.22
CA PRO A 472 1.71 2.90 -11.12
C PRO A 472 1.04 1.52 -11.13
N VAL A 473 1.19 0.77 -10.04
CA VAL A 473 0.77 -0.63 -9.91
C VAL A 473 -0.57 -0.67 -9.23
N CYS A 474 -1.60 -0.40 -10.03
CA CYS A 474 -2.96 -0.36 -9.54
C CYS A 474 -3.39 -1.66 -8.83
N GLY A 475 -3.80 -1.53 -7.57
CA GLY A 475 -4.34 -2.58 -6.72
C GLY A 475 -3.41 -3.06 -5.61
N ASN A 476 -2.29 -2.37 -5.34
CA ASN A 476 -1.35 -2.70 -4.28
C ASN A 476 -1.60 -1.94 -2.94
N ASN A 477 -2.64 -1.13 -2.86
CA ASN A 477 -3.03 -0.26 -1.73
C ASN A 477 -2.02 0.86 -1.39
N VAL A 478 -1.26 1.36 -2.38
CA VAL A 478 -0.35 2.51 -2.21
C VAL A 478 -0.58 3.48 -3.36
N ILE A 479 -0.87 4.76 -3.07
CA ILE A 479 -1.02 5.76 -4.14
C ILE A 479 0.33 6.20 -4.66
N GLU A 480 0.66 5.82 -5.89
CA GLU A 480 1.92 6.16 -6.53
C GLU A 480 1.82 7.37 -7.47
N THR A 481 2.96 7.87 -7.94
CA THR A 481 2.97 9.03 -8.85
C THR A 481 2.25 8.70 -10.16
N GLY A 482 1.06 9.26 -10.35
CA GLY A 482 0.19 9.02 -11.50
C GLY A 482 -1.17 8.40 -11.15
N GLU A 483 -1.34 7.95 -9.91
CA GLU A 483 -2.60 7.44 -9.38
C GLU A 483 -3.35 8.51 -8.60
N THR A 484 -4.67 8.40 -8.63
CA THR A 484 -5.60 9.21 -7.84
C THR A 484 -5.98 8.49 -6.54
N CYS A 485 -5.92 7.16 -6.54
CA CYS A 485 -6.18 6.25 -5.43
C CYS A 485 -5.56 4.89 -5.76
N ASP A 486 -5.42 3.98 -4.79
CA ASP A 486 -5.09 2.57 -5.04
C ASP A 486 -5.78 1.66 -4.01
N GLY A 487 -6.56 0.69 -4.49
CA GLY A 487 -7.18 -0.32 -3.63
C GLY A 487 -8.02 0.30 -2.51
N SER A 488 -7.55 0.15 -1.28
CA SER A 488 -8.14 0.74 -0.06
C SER A 488 -7.53 2.09 0.35
N ASP A 489 -6.38 2.47 -0.22
CA ASP A 489 -5.81 3.81 -0.05
C ASP A 489 -6.51 4.78 -1.01
N LEU A 490 -7.44 5.56 -0.46
CA LEU A 490 -8.23 6.54 -1.21
C LEU A 490 -7.64 7.95 -1.11
N GLY A 491 -6.46 8.13 -0.51
CA GLY A 491 -5.83 9.45 -0.39
C GLY A 491 -6.60 10.39 0.55
N GLY A 492 -7.35 9.82 1.49
CA GLY A 492 -8.25 10.56 2.39
C GLY A 492 -9.59 10.95 1.75
N GLU A 493 -9.83 10.60 0.49
CA GLU A 493 -11.09 10.86 -0.18
C GLU A 493 -12.20 9.93 0.32
N THR A 494 -13.41 10.46 0.36
CA THR A 494 -14.62 9.78 0.80
C THR A 494 -15.73 10.06 -0.20
N CYS A 495 -16.84 9.33 -0.12
CA CYS A 495 -18.03 9.68 -0.90
C CYS A 495 -18.42 11.15 -0.69
N ILE A 496 -18.22 11.71 0.52
CA ILE A 496 -18.54 13.10 0.84
C ILE A 496 -17.64 14.08 0.08
N SER A 497 -16.32 13.86 0.07
CA SER A 497 -15.39 14.75 -0.64
C SER A 497 -15.53 14.63 -2.16
N GLN A 498 -16.03 13.49 -2.67
CA GLN A 498 -16.40 13.29 -4.07
C GLN A 498 -17.80 13.81 -4.45
N GLY A 499 -18.49 14.52 -3.53
CA GLY A 499 -19.76 15.20 -3.81
C GLY A 499 -21.03 14.39 -3.55
N PHE A 500 -20.92 13.23 -2.91
CA PHE A 500 -22.04 12.39 -2.49
C PHE A 500 -22.38 12.63 -1.01
N SER A 501 -23.53 12.16 -0.52
CA SER A 501 -23.94 12.41 0.87
C SER A 501 -23.44 11.34 1.85
N SER A 502 -23.19 10.13 1.36
CA SER A 502 -22.80 8.97 2.18
C SER A 502 -22.33 7.81 1.28
N GLY A 503 -21.92 6.70 1.88
CA GLY A 503 -21.57 5.45 1.20
C GLY A 503 -20.11 5.08 1.37
N THR A 504 -19.69 4.06 0.63
CA THR A 504 -18.31 3.57 0.63
C THR A 504 -17.69 3.89 -0.72
N LEU A 505 -16.68 4.76 -0.73
CA LEU A 505 -15.90 5.08 -1.92
C LEU A 505 -14.90 3.94 -2.12
N ALA A 506 -14.64 3.57 -3.37
CA ALA A 506 -13.60 2.62 -3.71
C ALA A 506 -12.68 3.24 -4.77
N CYS A 507 -11.48 2.68 -4.93
CA CYS A 507 -10.65 3.03 -6.07
C CYS A 507 -11.07 2.27 -7.32
N ASN A 508 -11.07 2.90 -8.49
CA ASN A 508 -11.38 2.19 -9.73
C ASN A 508 -10.23 1.24 -10.12
N GLY A 509 -10.52 0.20 -10.90
CA GLY A 509 -9.52 -0.82 -11.30
C GLY A 509 -8.41 -0.33 -12.24
N THR A 510 -8.31 0.98 -12.48
CA THR A 510 -7.20 1.61 -13.22
C THR A 510 -6.45 2.65 -12.40
N CYS A 511 -6.86 2.87 -11.14
CA CYS A 511 -6.26 3.80 -10.18
C CYS A 511 -6.18 5.26 -10.65
N SER A 512 -6.81 5.58 -11.78
CA SER A 512 -6.88 6.92 -12.36
C SER A 512 -8.00 7.77 -11.75
N GLY A 513 -8.85 7.18 -10.91
CA GLY A 513 -9.96 7.86 -10.24
C GLY A 513 -10.77 6.93 -9.35
N PHE A 514 -11.80 7.48 -8.72
CA PHE A 514 -12.63 6.72 -7.77
C PHE A 514 -13.77 5.97 -8.45
N ASP A 515 -14.06 4.78 -7.95
CA ASP A 515 -15.33 4.08 -8.18
C ASP A 515 -16.36 4.58 -7.16
N THR A 516 -17.30 5.37 -7.65
CA THR A 516 -18.38 5.96 -6.84
C THR A 516 -19.64 5.10 -6.83
N SER A 517 -19.61 3.86 -7.34
CA SER A 517 -20.80 2.98 -7.38
C SER A 517 -21.28 2.58 -5.98
N GLY A 518 -20.38 2.53 -5.00
CA GLY A 518 -20.70 2.37 -3.57
C GLY A 518 -21.11 3.66 -2.86
N CYS A 519 -21.02 4.81 -3.55
CA CYS A 519 -21.45 6.10 -3.03
C CYS A 519 -22.94 6.35 -3.28
N SER A 520 -23.60 6.93 -2.30
CA SER A 520 -25.01 7.27 -2.35
C SER A 520 -25.19 8.77 -2.51
N THR A 521 -25.84 9.18 -3.58
CA THR A 521 -26.46 10.52 -3.72
C THR A 521 -27.73 10.53 -2.88
N GLY A 522 -27.59 10.45 -1.57
CA GLY A 522 -28.70 10.43 -0.62
C GLY A 522 -29.43 11.77 -0.57
N GLY A 523 -30.31 11.99 -1.55
CA GLY A 523 -31.62 12.56 -1.30
C GLY A 523 -32.62 11.41 -1.30
N THR A 524 -33.50 11.31 -0.31
CA THR A 524 -34.72 10.50 -0.51
C THR A 524 -35.55 11.24 -1.57
N PRO A 525 -35.95 10.59 -2.68
CA PRO A 525 -36.82 11.22 -3.66
C PRO A 525 -38.08 11.75 -2.97
N VAL A 526 -38.32 13.05 -3.09
CA VAL A 526 -39.51 13.71 -2.57
C VAL A 526 -40.53 13.74 -3.70
N THR A 527 -41.70 13.12 -3.47
CA THR A 527 -42.84 13.21 -4.40
C THR A 527 -43.83 14.24 -3.89
N VAL A 528 -44.08 15.28 -4.68
CA VAL A 528 -45.06 16.34 -4.41
C VAL A 528 -46.14 16.28 -5.49
N THR A 529 -47.41 16.43 -5.09
CA THR A 529 -48.54 16.58 -6.02
C THR A 529 -49.03 18.01 -6.01
N PHE A 530 -48.91 18.69 -7.15
CA PHE A 530 -49.45 20.03 -7.37
C PHE A 530 -50.84 19.91 -8.01
N THR A 531 -51.83 20.58 -7.45
CA THR A 531 -53.16 20.73 -8.06
C THR A 531 -53.21 21.99 -8.92
N SER A 532 -53.98 21.98 -10.01
CA SER A 532 -54.05 23.17 -10.87
C SER A 532 -54.61 24.40 -10.14
N VAL A 533 -54.12 25.56 -10.54
CA VAL A 533 -54.64 26.86 -10.11
C VAL A 533 -55.86 27.17 -10.97
N GLY A 534 -57.06 27.08 -10.39
CA GLY A 534 -58.31 27.22 -11.16
C GLY A 534 -58.55 28.59 -11.81
N ALA A 535 -57.84 29.65 -11.38
CA ALA A 535 -57.90 30.93 -12.09
C ALA A 535 -57.09 30.94 -13.40
N GLU A 536 -56.26 29.91 -13.62
CA GLU A 536 -55.23 29.84 -14.66
C GLU A 536 -55.36 28.56 -15.51
N ASP A 537 -56.54 27.93 -15.52
CA ASP A 537 -56.87 26.79 -16.36
C ASP A 537 -58.18 27.01 -17.14
N GLY A 538 -58.39 26.22 -18.19
CA GLY A 538 -59.50 26.40 -19.12
C GLY A 538 -59.17 25.95 -20.53
N TRP A 539 -59.91 26.45 -21.53
CA TRP A 539 -59.68 26.16 -22.93
C TRP A 539 -59.72 27.40 -23.83
N VAL A 540 -58.87 27.37 -24.86
CA VAL A 540 -58.92 28.27 -26.01
C VAL A 540 -59.46 27.47 -27.19
N ARG A 541 -60.52 27.97 -27.81
CA ARG A 541 -60.99 27.48 -29.11
C ARG A 541 -60.37 28.29 -30.22
N GLU A 542 -59.97 27.61 -31.28
CA GLU A 542 -59.49 28.21 -32.51
C GLU A 542 -60.45 29.29 -33.06
N SER A 543 -59.87 30.31 -33.70
CA SER A 543 -60.59 31.47 -34.23
C SER A 543 -61.48 31.12 -35.43
N SER A 544 -60.92 30.37 -36.38
CA SER A 544 -61.61 29.71 -37.50
C SER A 544 -60.91 28.38 -37.81
N GLU A 545 -61.64 27.45 -38.40
CA GLU A 545 -61.16 26.14 -38.86
C GLU A 545 -59.81 26.29 -39.59
N THR A 546 -58.79 25.52 -39.17
CA THR A 546 -57.41 25.50 -39.71
C THR A 546 -56.58 26.79 -39.59
N SER A 547 -57.02 27.81 -38.82
CA SER A 547 -56.28 29.07 -38.67
C SER A 547 -54.95 28.96 -37.91
N GLY A 548 -54.77 27.90 -37.12
CA GLY A 548 -53.67 27.75 -36.18
C GLY A 548 -53.62 28.83 -35.09
N SER A 549 -54.69 29.64 -34.94
CA SER A 549 -54.71 30.85 -34.11
C SER A 549 -55.88 30.83 -33.14
N GLY A 550 -55.62 31.09 -31.87
CA GLY A 550 -56.66 31.07 -30.83
C GLY A 550 -57.65 32.22 -30.96
N GLY A 551 -58.92 31.92 -30.69
CA GLY A 551 -60.02 32.86 -30.71
C GLY A 551 -60.68 33.02 -29.35
N THR A 552 -61.64 32.14 -29.05
CA THR A 552 -62.47 32.26 -27.84
C THR A 552 -61.79 31.61 -26.65
N VAL A 553 -61.66 32.37 -25.56
CA VAL A 553 -61.15 31.91 -24.27
C VAL A 553 -62.31 31.59 -23.34
N THR A 554 -62.24 30.48 -22.62
CA THR A 554 -63.09 30.19 -21.45
C THR A 554 -62.22 29.71 -20.30
N ALA A 555 -62.34 30.35 -19.15
CA ALA A 555 -61.70 30.00 -17.89
C ALA A 555 -62.74 29.98 -16.75
N THR A 556 -62.36 29.54 -15.55
CA THR A 556 -63.18 29.62 -14.31
C THR A 556 -64.45 28.74 -14.27
N ASN A 557 -64.56 27.73 -15.15
CA ASN A 557 -65.75 26.88 -15.24
C ASN A 557 -65.64 25.71 -14.25
N THR A 558 -66.72 25.36 -13.53
CA THR A 558 -66.66 24.29 -12.51
C THR A 558 -67.19 22.93 -12.98
N GLY A 559 -67.74 22.86 -14.20
CA GLY A 559 -68.47 21.70 -14.72
C GLY A 559 -67.60 20.53 -15.19
N THR A 560 -68.26 19.50 -15.72
CA THR A 560 -67.61 18.26 -16.24
C THR A 560 -66.86 18.44 -17.56
N ALA A 561 -66.91 19.63 -18.15
CA ALA A 561 -66.25 20.00 -19.40
C ALA A 561 -65.61 21.40 -19.27
N ALA A 562 -65.05 21.68 -18.09
CA ALA A 562 -64.39 22.92 -17.76
C ALA A 562 -63.10 23.11 -18.56
N ILE A 563 -62.37 22.02 -18.75
CA ILE A 563 -61.24 21.86 -19.66
C ILE A 563 -61.73 21.01 -20.84
N ARG A 564 -61.45 21.41 -22.09
CA ARG A 564 -61.94 20.72 -23.31
C ARG A 564 -60.83 20.51 -24.33
N VAL A 565 -60.79 19.32 -24.90
CA VAL A 565 -59.84 18.96 -25.97
C VAL A 565 -60.56 18.15 -27.03
N GLY A 566 -60.40 18.52 -28.29
CA GLY A 566 -61.19 18.02 -29.42
C GLY A 566 -61.61 19.19 -30.32
N ASP A 567 -62.82 19.17 -30.86
CA ASP A 567 -63.33 20.18 -31.80
C ASP A 567 -64.79 20.60 -31.49
N ASP A 568 -65.27 21.62 -32.21
CA ASP A 568 -66.66 22.10 -32.14
C ASP A 568 -67.40 21.88 -33.47
N ASN A 569 -68.71 22.17 -33.52
CA ASN A 569 -69.56 21.96 -34.71
C ASN A 569 -69.22 22.79 -35.97
N ARG A 570 -68.03 23.35 -36.01
CA ARG A 570 -67.41 24.02 -37.15
C ARG A 570 -65.97 23.53 -37.34
N ASP A 571 -65.65 22.34 -36.82
CA ASP A 571 -64.36 21.68 -36.93
C ASP A 571 -63.21 22.55 -36.36
N ARG A 572 -63.50 23.35 -35.31
CA ARG A 572 -62.49 24.22 -34.69
C ARG A 572 -61.88 23.58 -33.46
N GLN A 573 -60.55 23.46 -33.46
CA GLN A 573 -59.83 22.80 -32.38
C GLN A 573 -59.98 23.54 -31.04
N TYR A 574 -60.17 22.76 -29.97
CA TYR A 574 -59.98 23.15 -28.57
C TYR A 574 -58.58 22.74 -28.11
N LYS A 575 -57.81 23.72 -27.62
CA LYS A 575 -56.61 23.48 -26.81
C LYS A 575 -56.87 23.93 -25.39
N SER A 576 -56.53 23.11 -24.42
CA SER A 576 -56.70 23.46 -23.01
C SER A 576 -55.39 23.76 -22.33
N LEU A 577 -55.42 24.60 -21.30
CA LEU A 577 -54.27 24.85 -20.44
C LEU A 577 -54.60 24.56 -18.99
N ALA A 578 -53.59 24.14 -18.22
CA ALA A 578 -53.65 24.08 -16.77
C ALA A 578 -52.32 24.53 -16.16
N SER A 579 -52.38 25.31 -15.09
CA SER A 579 -51.20 25.89 -14.44
C SER A 579 -51.02 25.29 -13.05
N PHE A 580 -49.77 24.99 -12.69
CA PHE A 580 -49.41 24.41 -11.40
C PHE A 580 -48.34 25.28 -10.75
N ASP A 581 -48.57 25.74 -9.52
CA ASP A 581 -47.54 26.46 -8.75
C ASP A 581 -46.49 25.47 -8.25
N THR A 582 -45.37 25.37 -8.98
CA THR A 582 -44.26 24.48 -8.70
C THR A 582 -43.11 25.16 -7.97
N SER A 583 -43.32 26.39 -7.46
CA SER A 583 -42.30 27.22 -6.81
C SER A 583 -41.79 26.65 -5.47
N SER A 584 -42.45 25.63 -4.92
CA SER A 584 -41.99 24.94 -3.71
C SER A 584 -40.89 23.91 -3.97
N ILE A 585 -40.54 23.63 -5.24
CA ILE A 585 -39.43 22.73 -5.58
C ILE A 585 -38.11 23.49 -5.35
N PRO A 586 -37.13 22.94 -4.60
CA PRO A 586 -35.86 23.61 -4.39
C PRO A 586 -35.12 23.90 -5.70
N ASP A 587 -34.45 25.06 -5.80
CA ASP A 587 -33.71 25.48 -7.01
C ASP A 587 -32.68 24.44 -7.49
N GLY A 588 -31.96 23.82 -6.54
CA GLY A 588 -30.96 22.78 -6.79
C GLY A 588 -31.53 21.40 -7.12
N ALA A 589 -32.85 21.20 -6.97
CA ALA A 589 -33.43 19.87 -7.03
C ALA A 589 -33.32 19.24 -8.44
N THR A 590 -33.02 17.96 -8.52
CA THR A 590 -33.04 17.22 -9.80
C THR A 590 -34.37 16.52 -9.97
N ILE A 591 -35.19 16.97 -10.93
CA ILE A 591 -36.47 16.33 -11.26
C ILE A 591 -36.22 14.93 -11.81
N GLN A 592 -36.75 13.91 -11.13
CA GLN A 592 -36.61 12.50 -11.48
C GLN A 592 -37.76 12.02 -12.37
N SER A 593 -38.99 12.42 -12.05
CA SER A 593 -40.17 12.05 -12.82
C SER A 593 -41.29 13.08 -12.65
N VAL A 594 -42.11 13.21 -13.69
CA VAL A 594 -43.30 14.05 -13.69
C VAL A 594 -44.43 13.29 -14.38
N THR A 595 -45.58 13.19 -13.72
CA THR A 595 -46.82 12.68 -14.31
C THR A 595 -47.88 13.78 -14.26
N VAL A 596 -48.42 14.16 -15.41
CA VAL A 596 -49.60 15.02 -15.48
C VAL A 596 -50.84 14.15 -15.61
N ARG A 597 -51.91 14.51 -14.89
CA ARG A 597 -53.17 13.79 -14.96
C ARG A 597 -54.37 14.72 -14.90
N PHE A 598 -55.35 14.44 -15.75
CA PHE A 598 -56.62 15.14 -15.87
C PHE A 598 -57.77 14.16 -15.66
N ARG A 599 -58.72 14.51 -14.80
CA ARG A 599 -59.82 13.60 -14.48
C ARG A 599 -60.96 13.79 -15.47
N ARG A 600 -61.34 12.73 -16.20
CA ARG A 600 -62.36 12.83 -17.25
C ARG A 600 -63.72 13.14 -16.64
N GLY A 601 -64.34 14.25 -17.03
CA GLY A 601 -65.68 14.63 -16.61
C GLY A 601 -66.75 14.22 -17.61
N THR A 602 -66.48 14.34 -18.92
CA THR A 602 -67.43 13.97 -19.96
C THR A 602 -66.76 13.61 -21.28
N THR A 603 -67.52 12.97 -22.16
CA THR A 603 -67.20 12.79 -23.59
C THR A 603 -68.41 13.25 -24.38
N SER A 604 -68.21 14.17 -25.31
CA SER A 604 -69.22 14.65 -26.24
C SER A 604 -68.90 14.12 -27.63
N GLY A 605 -69.94 13.71 -28.38
CA GLY A 605 -69.78 13.24 -29.75
C GLY A 605 -68.97 11.95 -29.90
N THR A 606 -68.28 11.79 -31.02
CA THR A 606 -67.32 10.70 -31.25
C THR A 606 -66.11 10.90 -30.35
N ASN A 607 -65.57 9.83 -29.74
CA ASN A 607 -64.43 9.97 -28.84
C ASN A 607 -63.19 10.46 -29.63
N PRO A 608 -62.64 11.65 -29.35
CA PRO A 608 -61.50 12.19 -30.10
C PRO A 608 -60.23 11.32 -30.02
N PHE A 609 -60.04 10.51 -28.97
CA PHE A 609 -58.94 9.54 -28.92
C PHE A 609 -59.03 8.45 -30.01
N SER A 610 -60.17 8.32 -30.69
CA SER A 610 -60.36 7.41 -31.82
C SER A 610 -60.27 8.09 -33.20
N THR A 611 -60.39 9.42 -33.26
CA THR A 611 -60.51 10.15 -34.53
C THR A 611 -59.47 11.26 -34.71
N HIS A 612 -59.06 11.96 -33.65
CA HIS A 612 -58.20 13.14 -33.70
C HIS A 612 -56.70 12.84 -33.44
N GLY A 613 -56.33 11.56 -33.42
CA GLY A 613 -54.95 11.11 -33.17
C GLY A 613 -54.55 11.18 -31.69
N SER A 614 -53.28 11.47 -31.41
CA SER A 614 -52.74 11.46 -30.03
C SER A 614 -53.02 12.78 -29.31
N CYS A 615 -53.51 12.71 -28.07
CA CYS A 615 -53.66 13.89 -27.20
C CYS A 615 -52.31 14.23 -26.55
N GLY A 616 -51.56 15.13 -27.17
CA GLY A 616 -50.24 15.55 -26.72
C GLY A 616 -50.28 16.60 -25.63
N VAL A 617 -49.20 16.64 -24.84
CA VAL A 617 -48.96 17.65 -23.80
C VAL A 617 -47.73 18.48 -24.16
N ASP A 618 -47.88 19.81 -24.13
CA ASP A 618 -46.80 20.78 -24.18
C ASP A 618 -46.59 21.40 -22.79
N VAL A 619 -45.37 21.85 -22.49
CA VAL A 619 -45.00 22.47 -21.21
C VAL A 619 -44.35 23.83 -21.44
N SER A 620 -44.74 24.81 -20.64
CA SER A 620 -44.08 26.11 -20.51
C SER A 620 -43.50 26.28 -19.11
N ASN A 621 -42.25 26.74 -19.03
CA ASN A 621 -41.63 27.19 -17.78
C ASN A 621 -42.13 28.63 -17.53
N GLY A 622 -43.09 28.78 -16.63
CA GLY A 622 -43.99 29.93 -16.59
C GLY A 622 -45.24 29.71 -17.44
N GLY A 623 -45.96 30.80 -17.75
CA GLY A 623 -47.13 30.73 -18.61
C GLY A 623 -46.79 30.78 -20.11
N PHE A 624 -47.65 30.18 -20.94
CA PHE A 624 -47.63 30.37 -22.37
C PHE A 624 -47.80 31.87 -22.69
N GLY A 625 -47.11 32.37 -23.71
CA GLY A 625 -47.13 33.81 -24.03
C GLY A 625 -46.47 34.72 -22.97
N GLY A 626 -45.81 34.16 -21.95
CA GLY A 626 -45.11 34.89 -20.89
C GLY A 626 -45.99 35.28 -19.70
N SER A 627 -47.23 34.79 -19.61
CA SER A 627 -48.15 35.05 -18.50
C SER A 627 -48.97 33.80 -18.17
N THR A 628 -49.22 33.50 -16.89
CA THR A 628 -50.15 32.42 -16.49
C THR A 628 -51.61 32.82 -16.68
N THR A 629 -51.88 34.11 -16.93
CA THR A 629 -53.23 34.60 -17.23
C THR A 629 -53.66 34.17 -18.63
N PHE A 630 -54.81 33.52 -18.71
CA PHE A 630 -55.36 32.95 -19.93
C PHE A 630 -55.61 33.99 -21.03
N ALA A 631 -55.03 33.77 -22.20
CA ALA A 631 -55.15 34.62 -23.37
C ALA A 631 -55.41 33.80 -24.64
N SER A 632 -56.07 34.39 -25.64
CA SER A 632 -56.30 33.72 -26.91
C SER A 632 -54.98 33.38 -27.63
N ALA A 633 -53.93 34.17 -27.38
CA ALA A 633 -52.60 33.94 -27.94
C ALA A 633 -51.92 32.65 -27.44
N ASP A 634 -52.38 32.10 -26.31
CA ASP A 634 -51.82 30.88 -25.72
C ASP A 634 -52.05 29.65 -26.59
N PHE A 635 -53.01 29.71 -27.51
CA PHE A 635 -53.29 28.63 -28.47
C PHE A 635 -52.10 28.37 -29.41
N GLN A 636 -51.43 29.43 -29.84
CA GLN A 636 -50.30 29.39 -30.79
C GLN A 636 -48.95 29.72 -30.15
N ALA A 637 -48.91 30.10 -28.87
CA ALA A 637 -47.66 30.41 -28.18
C ALA A 637 -46.69 29.22 -28.21
N ALA A 638 -45.40 29.51 -28.39
CA ALA A 638 -44.36 28.49 -28.34
C ALA A 638 -44.27 27.89 -26.92
N ALA A 639 -44.12 26.57 -26.84
CA ALA A 639 -43.85 25.87 -25.60
C ALA A 639 -42.35 25.95 -25.25
N THR A 640 -42.01 25.84 -23.96
CA THR A 640 -40.63 25.57 -23.54
C THR A 640 -40.21 24.16 -23.98
N ALA A 641 -41.11 23.19 -23.87
CA ALA A 641 -40.95 21.85 -24.42
C ALA A 641 -42.29 21.37 -25.02
N ALA A 642 -42.30 21.03 -26.30
CA ALA A 642 -43.49 20.53 -26.99
C ALA A 642 -43.50 18.99 -27.03
N GLY A 643 -44.69 18.39 -27.00
CA GLY A 643 -44.87 16.93 -27.13
C GLY A 643 -44.14 16.13 -26.06
N VAL A 644 -44.26 16.54 -24.78
CA VAL A 644 -43.55 15.91 -23.67
C VAL A 644 -44.10 14.54 -23.30
N CYS A 645 -45.39 14.30 -23.55
CA CYS A 645 -46.06 13.01 -23.46
C CYS A 645 -47.43 13.02 -24.15
N ASN A 646 -48.07 11.84 -24.27
CA ASN A 646 -49.43 11.69 -24.79
C ASN A 646 -50.36 11.16 -23.70
N LEU A 647 -51.44 11.87 -23.40
CA LEU A 647 -52.43 11.46 -22.41
C LEU A 647 -53.10 10.12 -22.79
N SER A 648 -53.37 9.29 -21.79
CA SER A 648 -54.17 8.09 -21.97
C SER A 648 -55.66 8.40 -22.19
N ASN A 649 -56.35 7.57 -22.98
CA ASN A 649 -57.81 7.58 -23.04
C ASN A 649 -58.37 6.91 -21.77
N ALA A 650 -58.91 7.70 -20.85
CA ALA A 650 -59.51 7.19 -19.63
C ALA A 650 -60.64 6.20 -19.94
N ALA A 651 -60.85 5.16 -19.12
CA ALA A 651 -61.88 4.15 -19.40
C ALA A 651 -63.30 4.70 -19.14
N ALA A 652 -63.52 5.31 -17.98
CA ALA A 652 -64.80 5.87 -17.55
C ALA A 652 -64.70 7.37 -17.16
N ASN A 653 -65.85 8.04 -17.03
CA ASN A 653 -65.89 9.37 -16.41
C ASN A 653 -65.56 9.21 -14.92
N GLY A 654 -64.69 10.06 -14.39
CA GLY A 654 -64.10 9.93 -13.06
C GLY A 654 -62.74 9.22 -13.04
N ASP A 655 -62.28 8.65 -14.15
CA ASP A 655 -60.94 8.09 -14.27
C ASP A 655 -59.93 9.14 -14.73
N TRP A 656 -58.64 8.84 -14.54
CA TRP A 656 -57.53 9.69 -14.97
C TRP A 656 -57.15 9.42 -16.43
N SER A 657 -57.07 10.49 -17.22
CA SER A 657 -56.20 10.57 -18.39
C SER A 657 -54.85 11.09 -17.92
N GLU A 658 -53.78 10.33 -18.12
CA GLU A 658 -52.46 10.69 -17.58
C GLU A 658 -51.31 10.27 -18.49
N CYS A 659 -50.17 10.93 -18.32
CA CYS A 659 -48.93 10.55 -18.98
C CYS A 659 -47.69 11.08 -18.24
N SER A 660 -46.56 10.39 -18.43
CA SER A 660 -45.27 10.76 -17.83
C SER A 660 -44.41 11.53 -18.81
N PHE A 661 -43.81 12.62 -18.37
CA PHE A 661 -42.99 13.50 -19.20
C PHE A 661 -41.71 12.81 -19.66
N ASN A 662 -41.31 13.08 -20.90
CA ASN A 662 -39.97 12.78 -21.40
C ASN A 662 -38.93 13.75 -20.82
N ALA A 663 -37.64 13.53 -21.14
CA ALA A 663 -36.53 14.33 -20.63
C ALA A 663 -36.68 15.84 -20.91
N ALA A 664 -37.22 16.24 -22.06
CA ALA A 664 -37.45 17.65 -22.38
C ALA A 664 -38.52 18.27 -21.48
N GLY A 665 -39.59 17.51 -21.17
CA GLY A 665 -40.61 17.95 -20.22
C GLY A 665 -40.10 18.06 -18.78
N LEU A 666 -39.25 17.12 -18.33
CA LEU A 666 -38.63 17.21 -17.00
C LEU A 666 -37.78 18.48 -16.85
N ALA A 667 -37.02 18.84 -17.88
CA ALA A 667 -36.18 20.04 -17.90
C ALA A 667 -36.99 21.35 -17.99
N ALA A 668 -38.24 21.30 -18.47
CA ALA A 668 -39.11 22.46 -18.63
C ALA A 668 -39.94 22.79 -17.37
N VAL A 669 -39.90 21.96 -16.32
CA VAL A 669 -40.58 22.26 -15.05
C VAL A 669 -39.95 23.49 -14.39
N SER A 670 -40.77 24.47 -14.04
CA SER A 670 -40.33 25.67 -13.31
C SER A 670 -40.09 25.34 -11.84
N LYS A 671 -38.93 25.68 -11.30
CA LYS A 671 -38.64 25.54 -9.85
C LYS A 671 -38.86 26.83 -9.08
N THR A 672 -38.93 27.96 -9.78
CA THR A 672 -39.02 29.31 -9.19
C THR A 672 -40.39 29.97 -9.40
N GLY A 673 -41.31 29.28 -10.07
CA GLY A 673 -42.65 29.79 -10.40
C GLY A 673 -43.58 28.68 -10.90
N SER A 674 -44.59 29.05 -11.68
CA SER A 674 -45.58 28.11 -12.19
C SER A 674 -45.07 27.30 -13.39
N THR A 675 -45.49 26.04 -13.46
CA THR A 675 -45.39 25.22 -14.67
C THR A 675 -46.77 25.16 -15.32
N GLN A 676 -46.90 25.66 -16.56
CA GLN A 676 -48.16 25.59 -17.30
C GLN A 676 -48.08 24.51 -18.37
N VAL A 677 -49.13 23.69 -18.49
CA VAL A 677 -49.24 22.66 -19.50
C VAL A 677 -50.34 23.02 -20.49
N ARG A 678 -50.17 22.66 -21.77
CA ARG A 678 -51.19 22.77 -22.80
C ARG A 678 -51.48 21.40 -23.39
N ILE A 679 -52.74 21.03 -23.50
CA ILE A 679 -53.18 19.74 -24.02
C ILE A 679 -54.01 19.93 -25.29
N ALA A 680 -53.71 19.12 -26.31
CA ALA A 680 -54.29 19.20 -27.64
C ALA A 680 -54.21 17.85 -28.36
N PHE A 681 -55.17 17.56 -29.23
CA PHE A 681 -55.03 16.45 -30.18
C PHE A 681 -54.09 16.82 -31.32
N SER A 682 -53.41 15.81 -31.89
CA SER A 682 -52.46 15.99 -33.00
C SER A 682 -53.14 16.39 -34.31
N LEU A 683 -54.39 15.98 -34.48
CA LEU A 683 -55.28 16.48 -35.54
C LEU A 683 -56.21 17.53 -34.92
N ASP A 684 -56.54 18.55 -35.70
CA ASP A 684 -57.45 19.62 -35.32
C ASP A 684 -58.90 19.15 -35.15
N ASP A 685 -59.37 18.27 -36.03
CA ASP A 685 -60.74 17.75 -36.05
C ASP A 685 -60.83 16.36 -36.74
N ASN A 686 -62.06 15.92 -37.08
CA ASN A 686 -62.35 14.72 -37.87
C ASN A 686 -63.22 15.00 -39.14
N ASP A 687 -63.31 16.26 -39.58
CA ASP A 687 -64.11 16.74 -40.72
C ASP A 687 -65.62 16.35 -40.72
N ASP A 688 -66.22 16.05 -39.55
CA ASP A 688 -67.61 15.58 -39.48
C ASP A 688 -68.66 16.64 -39.11
N ARG A 689 -68.23 17.88 -38.81
CA ARG A 689 -69.07 19.01 -38.36
C ARG A 689 -69.87 18.72 -37.10
N GLY A 690 -69.50 17.68 -36.37
CA GLY A 690 -69.97 17.28 -35.05
C GLY A 690 -69.27 18.07 -33.95
N THR A 691 -69.56 17.76 -32.70
CA THR A 691 -68.83 18.37 -31.57
C THR A 691 -68.24 17.25 -30.77
N ASP A 692 -66.97 16.98 -31.02
CA ASP A 692 -66.27 15.83 -30.47
C ASP A 692 -65.20 16.33 -29.50
N TYR A 693 -65.45 16.18 -28.20
CA TYR A 693 -64.45 16.58 -27.20
C TYR A 693 -64.44 15.66 -25.98
N ILE A 694 -63.26 15.58 -25.37
CA ILE A 694 -63.09 15.10 -24.01
C ILE A 694 -63.13 16.31 -23.08
N GLY A 695 -64.05 16.26 -22.13
CA GLY A 695 -64.16 17.24 -21.06
C GLY A 695 -63.48 16.75 -19.80
N TYR A 696 -62.62 17.57 -19.23
CA TYR A 696 -61.98 17.37 -17.93
C TYR A 696 -62.48 18.40 -16.93
N TYR A 697 -62.39 18.06 -15.64
CA TYR A 697 -62.59 19.03 -14.56
C TYR A 697 -61.39 19.98 -14.46
N SER A 698 -61.61 21.17 -13.93
CA SER A 698 -60.59 22.18 -13.64
C SER A 698 -60.38 22.35 -12.12
N GLY A 699 -59.47 23.24 -11.72
CA GLY A 699 -59.16 23.58 -10.32
C GLY A 699 -60.30 24.27 -9.55
N GLU A 700 -61.37 24.66 -10.21
CA GLU A 700 -62.53 25.40 -9.69
C GLU A 700 -63.66 24.43 -9.33
N ASN A 701 -63.51 23.15 -9.68
CA ASN A 701 -64.44 22.12 -9.25
C ASN A 701 -64.46 22.05 -7.71
N ALA A 702 -65.65 21.98 -7.11
CA ALA A 702 -65.79 21.93 -5.66
C ALA A 702 -65.15 20.68 -5.01
N THR A 703 -64.91 19.62 -5.79
CA THR A 703 -64.27 18.40 -5.30
C THR A 703 -62.78 18.42 -5.64
N ALA A 704 -61.92 18.65 -4.66
CA ALA A 704 -60.46 18.73 -4.85
C ALA A 704 -59.85 17.49 -5.54
N GLY A 705 -60.41 16.30 -5.31
CA GLY A 705 -59.98 15.07 -5.98
C GLY A 705 -60.26 15.03 -7.50
N ASN A 706 -60.95 16.02 -8.06
CA ASN A 706 -61.17 16.16 -9.50
C ASN A 706 -60.19 17.11 -10.18
N HIS A 707 -59.45 17.90 -9.42
CA HIS A 707 -58.54 18.90 -9.98
C HIS A 707 -57.45 18.21 -10.82
N PRO A 708 -57.07 18.78 -11.98
CA PRO A 708 -55.84 18.38 -12.67
C PRO A 708 -54.66 18.37 -11.70
N GLN A 709 -53.75 17.42 -11.90
CA GLN A 709 -52.60 17.23 -11.03
C GLN A 709 -51.31 17.07 -11.81
N LEU A 710 -50.23 17.65 -11.27
CA LEU A 710 -48.85 17.45 -11.68
C LEU A 710 -48.12 16.77 -10.52
N VAL A 711 -47.81 15.49 -10.67
CA VAL A 711 -47.10 14.69 -9.67
C VAL A 711 -45.62 14.70 -10.03
N VAL A 712 -44.81 15.35 -9.19
CA VAL A 712 -43.38 15.56 -9.44
C VAL A 712 -42.57 14.81 -8.38
N THR A 713 -41.64 13.96 -8.80
CA THR A 713 -40.63 13.38 -7.92
C THR A 713 -39.29 14.03 -8.21
N TYR A 714 -38.61 14.53 -7.18
CA TYR A 714 -37.30 15.15 -7.31
C TYR A 714 -36.35 14.72 -6.20
N LEU A 715 -35.05 14.82 -6.47
CA LEU A 715 -34.00 14.75 -5.46
C LEU A 715 -33.70 16.19 -5.01
N PRO A 716 -33.81 16.54 -3.72
CA PRO A 716 -33.64 17.91 -3.22
C PRO A 716 -32.25 18.48 -3.43
#